data_AF-A0A517SEG7-F1
#
_entry.id   AF-A0A517SEG7-F1
#
_cell.length_a   1.000
_cell.length_b   1.000
_cell.length_c   1.000
_cell.angle_alpha   90.00
_cell.angle_beta   90.00
_cell.angle_gamma   90.00
#
_symmetry.space_group_name_H-M   'P 1'
#
loop_
_entity.id
_entity.type
_entity.pdbx_description
1 polymer ?
#
loop_
_entity_poly.entity_id
_entity_poly.type
_entity_poly.pdbx_seq_one_letter_code
_entity_poly.pdbx_strand_id
1 'polypeptide(L)'
;MSVDPYALCPCGSGKKVKFCCQAILPEMEKVERLLENNQPRMALQTLEKLLPEHGGNAWVATAQGWALLADHKHAEAKGSLAQFLRKNPDHPSANALHALAAFQADGFPASKKAIHRAFRRSFKAEPSIVAGLAASMAEVYLSIGQVLASRQHFALALRYGDEEDRRQAFQAMVEIDGDTSIAYPLRGVHNTPSFTGNDATQEAVQKAHRLSAVGCWEEAAEALDPVVQQQADSSDAWQTLGLFRAWDGNPAASEALHKAAQLSSNFEVAVECETLAQLLEPLGDAEHIPVRAVSYPVASVSRLLTRLDDQKKLVRMPEAAIANAGLSDVLAAQYDILDRQAVESADGLDLDSVPRVIGRVMVMNKSPEGGDDATAVSVVSGLEGEEFGIARKSYEEAAGDCLGPAREDTEDERKSSQFTSKERLPLETQFSLPFTASASTRDRVGKAWHERTINELWPTTALKALGGKSPREAKGVAELRVPLAAAINVLDAFCDSRSRTVSVNELRQQYDLPPMEAVDLPADANVNLLSLMQLRRVNLKSLSDEQFKPLLRRVLLSRHNLHAYETLREYIENRGHLAEEMPQEREQALEALVDICRKTLRRDEALKWVQHGQSMAKTSAKPFNSLVAWKMKELIVRMEDKEDPELKKLFDDMWNNMGPKLPAIRDALRQLGAAAGLEPPGAGVVIAETTVGATGAGLALEPAGAGDSSKKLWLPGQD
;
A
#
# COMPACT_ATOMS: atom_id res chain seq x y z
N MET A 1 -20.73 -31.08 -24.61
CA MET A 1 -21.98 -31.07 -25.42
C MET A 1 -21.59 -31.16 -26.90
N SER A 2 -22.46 -31.61 -27.82
CA SER A 2 -22.14 -31.58 -29.26
C SER A 2 -22.23 -30.15 -29.79
N VAL A 3 -21.19 -29.68 -30.50
CA VAL A 3 -21.16 -28.34 -31.08
C VAL A 3 -22.14 -28.31 -32.25
N ASP A 4 -23.13 -27.40 -32.20
CA ASP A 4 -24.12 -27.25 -33.28
C ASP A 4 -23.40 -26.92 -34.61
N PRO A 5 -23.52 -27.76 -35.66
CA PRO A 5 -22.91 -27.50 -36.97
C PRO A 5 -23.33 -26.16 -37.60
N TYR A 6 -24.45 -25.57 -37.16
CA TYR A 6 -24.96 -24.27 -37.60
C TYR A 6 -24.49 -23.09 -36.74
N ALA A 7 -23.86 -23.33 -35.59
CA ALA A 7 -23.21 -22.30 -34.79
C ALA A 7 -21.97 -21.74 -35.50
N LEU A 8 -21.54 -20.55 -35.07
CA LEU A 8 -20.28 -19.95 -35.52
C LEU A 8 -19.11 -20.85 -35.13
N CYS A 9 -18.15 -20.98 -36.04
CA CYS A 9 -17.04 -21.90 -35.87
C CYS A 9 -16.05 -21.40 -34.79
N PRO A 10 -15.67 -22.25 -33.82
CA PRO A 10 -14.71 -21.88 -32.76
C PRO A 10 -13.33 -21.43 -33.27
N CYS A 11 -12.97 -21.76 -34.52
CA CYS A 11 -11.73 -21.28 -35.16
C CYS A 11 -11.72 -19.76 -35.45
N GLY A 12 -12.79 -19.02 -35.14
CA GLY A 12 -12.83 -17.56 -35.31
C GLY A 12 -12.97 -17.08 -36.77
N SER A 13 -13.26 -17.98 -37.73
CA SER A 13 -13.38 -17.63 -39.16
C SER A 13 -14.64 -16.83 -39.52
N GLY A 14 -15.59 -16.67 -38.58
CA GLY A 14 -16.89 -16.03 -38.82
C GLY A 14 -17.88 -16.88 -39.64
N LYS A 15 -17.48 -18.09 -40.09
CA LYS A 15 -18.35 -19.04 -40.81
C LYS A 15 -19.00 -20.02 -39.83
N LYS A 16 -20.09 -20.68 -40.26
CA LYS A 16 -20.68 -21.80 -39.50
C LYS A 16 -19.74 -23.01 -39.51
N VAL A 17 -19.74 -23.82 -38.45
CA VAL A 17 -18.89 -25.02 -38.30
C VAL A 17 -18.95 -25.92 -39.53
N LYS A 18 -20.17 -26.19 -40.03
CA LYS A 18 -20.38 -27.06 -41.20
C LYS A 18 -19.71 -26.58 -42.49
N PHE A 19 -19.38 -25.29 -42.58
CA PHE A 19 -18.72 -24.67 -43.74
C PHE A 19 -17.25 -24.33 -43.48
N CYS A 20 -16.70 -24.72 -42.33
CA CYS A 20 -15.34 -24.37 -41.95
C CYS A 20 -14.54 -25.55 -41.38
N CYS A 21 -14.95 -26.11 -40.24
CA CYS A 21 -14.18 -27.15 -39.52
C CYS A 21 -14.92 -28.48 -39.42
N GLN A 22 -15.91 -28.73 -40.29
CA GLN A 22 -16.72 -29.96 -40.26
C GLN A 22 -15.88 -31.25 -40.27
N ALA A 23 -14.77 -31.25 -41.01
CA ALA A 23 -13.91 -32.42 -41.19
C ALA A 23 -13.19 -32.87 -39.90
N ILE A 24 -12.98 -31.95 -38.95
CA ILE A 24 -12.26 -32.20 -37.68
C ILE A 24 -13.18 -32.14 -36.46
N LEU A 25 -14.49 -31.96 -36.69
CA LEU A 25 -15.47 -31.72 -35.63
C LEU A 25 -15.53 -32.87 -34.60
N PRO A 26 -15.60 -34.16 -34.98
CA PRO A 26 -15.69 -35.25 -34.01
C PRO A 26 -14.50 -35.32 -33.04
N GLU A 27 -13.30 -35.11 -33.56
CA GLU A 27 -12.07 -35.13 -32.78
C GLU A 27 -11.95 -33.89 -31.90
N MET A 28 -12.31 -32.71 -32.42
CA MET A 28 -12.28 -31.48 -31.63
C MET A 28 -13.32 -31.47 -30.50
N GLU A 29 -14.52 -32.03 -30.70
CA GLU A 29 -15.50 -32.23 -29.61
C GLU A 29 -14.98 -33.18 -28.53
N LYS A 30 -14.11 -34.13 -28.89
CA LYS A 30 -13.43 -34.99 -27.92
C LYS A 30 -12.37 -34.19 -27.16
N VAL A 31 -11.57 -33.38 -27.85
CA VAL A 31 -10.56 -32.50 -27.24
C VAL A 31 -11.20 -31.54 -26.24
N GLU A 32 -12.28 -30.85 -26.62
CA GLU A 32 -12.99 -29.92 -25.73
C GLU A 32 -13.53 -30.63 -24.48
N ARG A 33 -14.16 -31.79 -24.63
CA ARG A 33 -14.60 -32.59 -23.48
C ARG A 33 -13.46 -32.99 -22.55
N LEU A 34 -12.29 -33.32 -23.10
CA LEU A 34 -11.13 -33.66 -22.28
C LEU A 34 -10.62 -32.44 -21.51
N LEU A 35 -10.62 -31.26 -22.14
CA LEU A 35 -10.25 -30.00 -21.50
C LEU A 35 -11.25 -29.59 -20.41
N GLU A 36 -12.56 -29.68 -20.67
CA GLU A 36 -13.62 -29.42 -19.69
C GLU A 36 -13.51 -30.34 -18.47
N ASN A 37 -13.11 -31.60 -18.67
CA ASN A 37 -12.91 -32.56 -17.59
C ASN A 37 -11.52 -32.49 -16.94
N ASN A 38 -10.76 -31.42 -17.19
CA ASN A 38 -9.41 -31.20 -16.66
C ASN A 38 -8.42 -32.35 -16.97
N GLN A 39 -8.46 -32.86 -18.20
CA GLN A 39 -7.56 -33.92 -18.70
C GLN A 39 -6.66 -33.41 -19.85
N PRO A 40 -5.79 -32.41 -19.60
CA PRO A 40 -5.03 -31.75 -20.66
C PRO A 40 -4.05 -32.69 -21.38
N ARG A 41 -3.44 -33.66 -20.68
CA ARG A 41 -2.54 -34.64 -21.30
C ARG A 41 -3.22 -35.52 -22.33
N MET A 42 -4.46 -35.94 -22.06
CA MET A 42 -5.25 -36.76 -22.99
C MET A 42 -5.74 -35.92 -24.18
N ALA A 43 -6.06 -34.65 -23.95
CA ALA A 43 -6.37 -33.70 -25.01
C ALA A 43 -5.15 -33.53 -25.95
N LEU A 44 -3.95 -33.34 -25.38
CA LEU A 44 -2.70 -33.26 -26.15
C LEU A 44 -2.42 -34.50 -26.99
N GLN A 45 -2.58 -35.71 -26.43
CA GLN A 45 -2.42 -36.96 -27.20
C GLN A 45 -3.42 -37.08 -28.37
N THR A 46 -4.62 -36.51 -28.22
CA THR A 46 -5.61 -36.47 -29.31
C THR A 46 -5.20 -35.45 -30.37
N LEU A 47 -4.70 -34.28 -29.95
CA LEU A 47 -4.23 -33.20 -30.82
C LEU A 47 -2.94 -33.57 -31.58
N GLU A 48 -2.02 -34.32 -30.98
CA GLU A 48 -0.79 -34.83 -31.62
C GLU A 48 -1.06 -35.59 -32.92
N LYS A 49 -2.22 -36.27 -32.99
CA LYS A 49 -2.65 -36.99 -34.21
C LYS A 49 -3.23 -36.06 -35.27
N LEU A 50 -3.81 -34.93 -34.88
CA LEU A 50 -4.43 -33.94 -35.78
C LEU A 50 -3.44 -32.90 -36.32
N LEU A 51 -2.42 -32.55 -35.53
CA LEU A 51 -1.48 -31.47 -35.85
C LEU A 51 -0.72 -31.64 -37.18
N PRO A 52 -0.28 -32.85 -37.60
CA PRO A 52 0.41 -33.01 -38.88
C PRO A 52 -0.42 -32.56 -40.09
N GLU A 53 -1.73 -32.83 -40.09
CA GLU A 53 -2.64 -32.54 -41.20
C GLU A 53 -3.40 -31.22 -41.03
N HIS A 54 -3.63 -30.80 -39.77
CA HIS A 54 -4.50 -29.68 -39.43
C HIS A 54 -3.85 -28.63 -38.52
N GLY A 55 -2.53 -28.62 -38.33
CA GLY A 55 -1.83 -27.66 -37.46
C GLY A 55 -1.91 -26.19 -37.89
N GLY A 56 -2.34 -25.91 -39.14
CA GLY A 56 -2.67 -24.55 -39.59
C GLY A 56 -4.10 -24.10 -39.23
N ASN A 57 -4.94 -24.99 -38.70
CA ASN A 57 -6.30 -24.67 -38.30
C ASN A 57 -6.30 -23.97 -36.94
N ALA A 58 -7.03 -22.86 -36.84
CA ALA A 58 -7.02 -22.05 -35.64
C ALA A 58 -7.61 -22.75 -34.41
N TRP A 59 -8.65 -23.58 -34.57
CA TRP A 59 -9.26 -24.31 -33.45
C TRP A 59 -8.31 -25.37 -32.89
N VAL A 60 -7.58 -26.08 -33.76
CA VAL A 60 -6.54 -27.03 -33.35
C VAL A 60 -5.40 -26.31 -32.62
N ALA A 61 -4.93 -25.18 -33.18
CA ALA A 61 -3.83 -24.41 -32.60
C ALA A 61 -4.19 -23.79 -31.24
N THR A 62 -5.38 -23.21 -31.08
CA THR A 62 -5.81 -22.63 -29.81
C THR A 62 -6.11 -23.70 -28.77
N ALA A 63 -6.71 -24.82 -29.15
CA ALA A 63 -6.92 -25.95 -28.24
C ALA A 63 -5.59 -26.58 -27.78
N GLN A 64 -4.60 -26.68 -28.66
CA GLN A 64 -3.25 -27.11 -28.29
C GLN A 64 -2.61 -26.12 -27.32
N GLY A 65 -2.66 -24.82 -27.61
CA GLY A 65 -2.13 -23.79 -26.72
C GLY A 65 -2.75 -23.86 -25.32
N TRP A 66 -4.07 -24.00 -25.24
CA TRP A 66 -4.79 -24.15 -23.97
C TRP A 66 -4.42 -25.44 -23.23
N ALA A 67 -4.38 -26.57 -23.95
CA ALA A 67 -4.01 -27.86 -23.35
C ALA A 67 -2.57 -27.85 -22.79
N LEU A 68 -1.63 -27.20 -23.48
CA LEU A 68 -0.26 -27.02 -23.00
C LEU A 68 -0.19 -26.11 -21.77
N LEU A 69 -0.96 -25.01 -21.75
CA LEU A 69 -1.07 -24.12 -20.59
C LEU A 69 -1.63 -24.85 -19.36
N ALA A 70 -2.69 -25.64 -19.54
CA ALA A 70 -3.32 -26.42 -18.47
C ALA A 70 -2.45 -27.57 -17.94
N ASP A 71 -1.50 -28.06 -18.74
CA ASP A 71 -0.47 -29.04 -18.30
C ASP A 71 0.82 -28.36 -17.81
N HIS A 72 0.80 -27.04 -17.56
CA HIS A 72 1.95 -26.23 -17.11
C HIS A 72 3.16 -26.20 -18.07
N LYS A 73 2.96 -26.53 -19.34
CA LYS A 73 3.99 -26.52 -20.40
C LYS A 73 4.07 -25.17 -21.11
N HIS A 74 4.31 -24.11 -20.34
CA HIS A 74 4.19 -22.72 -20.81
C HIS A 74 5.14 -22.38 -21.99
N ALA A 75 6.39 -22.84 -21.94
CA ALA A 75 7.37 -22.59 -23.01
C ALA A 75 6.97 -23.27 -24.34
N GLU A 76 6.43 -24.49 -24.28
CA GLU A 76 5.91 -25.20 -25.46
C GLU A 76 4.64 -24.51 -26.01
N ALA A 77 3.74 -24.08 -25.13
CA ALA A 77 2.55 -23.31 -25.51
C ALA A 77 2.93 -22.01 -26.24
N LYS A 78 3.88 -21.26 -25.69
CA LYS A 78 4.43 -20.04 -26.29
C LYS A 78 5.01 -20.33 -27.68
N GLY A 79 5.87 -21.35 -27.81
CA GLY A 79 6.52 -21.69 -29.08
C GLY A 79 5.53 -22.09 -30.18
N SER A 80 4.58 -22.98 -29.85
CA SER A 80 3.54 -23.44 -30.78
C SER A 80 2.61 -22.31 -31.24
N LEU A 81 2.11 -21.50 -30.31
CA LEU A 81 1.25 -20.36 -30.62
C LEU A 81 1.99 -19.29 -31.43
N ALA A 82 3.28 -19.04 -31.13
CA ALA A 82 4.10 -18.12 -31.92
C ALA A 82 4.23 -18.58 -33.39
N GLN A 83 4.40 -19.89 -33.62
CA GLN A 83 4.45 -20.44 -34.98
C GLN A 83 3.14 -20.23 -35.74
N PHE A 84 2.01 -20.42 -35.07
CA PHE A 84 0.69 -20.17 -35.65
C PHE A 84 0.46 -18.66 -35.96
N LEU A 85 0.81 -17.78 -35.02
CA LEU A 85 0.65 -16.33 -35.14
C LEU A 85 1.54 -15.70 -36.23
N ARG A 86 2.64 -16.36 -36.65
CA ARG A 86 3.43 -15.90 -37.83
C ARG A 86 2.60 -15.90 -39.11
N LYS A 87 1.65 -16.82 -39.24
CA LYS A 87 0.74 -16.93 -40.40
C LYS A 87 -0.59 -16.23 -40.15
N ASN A 88 -1.04 -16.16 -38.90
CA ASN A 88 -2.33 -15.60 -38.51
C ASN A 88 -2.15 -14.49 -37.45
N PRO A 89 -1.54 -13.35 -37.81
CA PRO A 89 -1.09 -12.36 -36.83
C PRO A 89 -2.22 -11.73 -36.01
N ASP A 90 -3.42 -11.62 -36.56
CA ASP A 90 -4.54 -10.92 -35.92
C ASP A 90 -5.54 -11.88 -35.26
N HIS A 91 -5.22 -13.17 -35.15
CA HIS A 91 -6.12 -14.12 -34.53
C HIS A 91 -6.28 -13.82 -33.02
N PRO A 92 -7.49 -13.51 -32.53
CA PRO A 92 -7.66 -12.97 -31.18
C PRO A 92 -7.32 -13.98 -30.08
N SER A 93 -7.89 -15.19 -30.09
CA SER A 93 -7.65 -16.18 -29.02
C SER A 93 -6.19 -16.63 -28.96
N ALA A 94 -5.58 -16.93 -30.12
CA ALA A 94 -4.15 -17.25 -30.19
C ALA A 94 -3.25 -16.14 -29.63
N ASN A 95 -3.56 -14.85 -29.84
CA ASN A 95 -2.79 -13.75 -29.24
C ASN A 95 -2.94 -13.72 -27.70
N ALA A 96 -4.15 -13.95 -27.17
CA ALA A 96 -4.39 -14.01 -25.73
C ALA A 96 -3.64 -15.18 -25.07
N LEU A 97 -3.77 -16.39 -25.63
CA LEU A 97 -3.08 -17.57 -25.14
C LEU A 97 -1.56 -17.44 -25.24
N HIS A 98 -1.06 -16.82 -26.32
CA HIS A 98 0.37 -16.59 -26.49
C HIS A 98 0.90 -15.61 -25.44
N ALA A 99 0.14 -14.54 -25.13
CA ALA A 99 0.50 -13.61 -24.09
C ALA A 99 0.53 -14.27 -22.70
N LEU A 100 -0.49 -15.08 -22.38
CA LEU A 100 -0.53 -15.85 -21.13
C LEU A 100 0.64 -16.84 -21.03
N ALA A 101 0.93 -17.57 -22.11
CA ALA A 101 2.06 -18.49 -22.16
C ALA A 101 3.40 -17.77 -22.03
N ALA A 102 3.57 -16.60 -22.67
CA ALA A 102 4.79 -15.80 -22.55
C ALA A 102 4.96 -15.25 -21.14
N PHE A 103 3.89 -14.78 -20.50
CA PHE A 103 3.95 -14.30 -19.11
C PHE A 103 4.34 -15.42 -18.15
N GLN A 104 3.72 -16.60 -18.26
CA GLN A 104 4.02 -17.74 -17.38
C GLN A 104 5.40 -18.36 -17.65
N ALA A 105 5.92 -18.28 -18.88
CA ALA A 105 7.22 -18.85 -19.24
C ALA A 105 8.40 -17.91 -18.96
N ASP A 106 8.25 -16.62 -19.29
CA ASP A 106 9.35 -15.65 -19.28
C ASP A 106 9.19 -14.56 -18.21
N GLY A 107 8.01 -14.42 -17.62
CA GLY A 107 7.69 -13.35 -16.69
C GLY A 107 7.50 -11.98 -17.36
N PHE A 108 7.44 -10.96 -16.52
CA PHE A 108 7.42 -9.55 -16.91
C PHE A 108 8.77 -8.90 -16.54
N PRO A 109 9.35 -8.01 -17.37
CA PRO A 109 8.79 -7.33 -18.54
C PRO A 109 8.95 -8.07 -19.88
N ALA A 110 9.58 -9.25 -19.92
CA ALA A 110 9.89 -9.96 -21.17
C ALA A 110 8.65 -10.24 -22.06
N SER A 111 7.49 -10.48 -21.43
CA SER A 111 6.21 -10.76 -22.09
C SER A 111 5.41 -9.53 -22.51
N LYS A 112 5.81 -8.29 -22.15
CA LYS A 112 5.05 -7.04 -22.34
C LYS A 112 4.49 -6.87 -23.76
N LYS A 113 5.34 -7.05 -24.78
CA LYS A 113 4.93 -6.92 -26.20
C LYS A 113 3.83 -7.91 -26.60
N ALA A 114 3.87 -9.14 -26.07
CA ALA A 114 2.84 -10.13 -26.31
C ALA A 114 1.52 -9.73 -25.63
N ILE A 115 1.60 -9.23 -24.39
CA ILE A 115 0.43 -8.78 -23.63
C ILE A 115 -0.24 -7.58 -24.28
N HIS A 116 0.50 -6.53 -24.65
CA HIS A 116 -0.08 -5.37 -25.35
C HIS A 116 -0.72 -5.76 -26.69
N ARG A 117 -0.16 -6.75 -27.38
CA ARG A 117 -0.79 -7.31 -28.59
C ARG A 117 -2.11 -8.02 -28.26
N ALA A 118 -2.18 -8.79 -27.20
CA ALA A 118 -3.42 -9.40 -26.72
C ALA A 118 -4.46 -8.33 -26.33
N PHE A 119 -4.06 -7.27 -25.62
CA PHE A 119 -4.95 -6.16 -25.26
C PHE A 119 -5.58 -5.50 -26.49
N ARG A 120 -4.80 -5.28 -27.56
CA ARG A 120 -5.31 -4.71 -28.83
C ARG A 120 -6.20 -5.66 -29.63
N ARG A 121 -5.95 -6.97 -29.61
CA ARG A 121 -6.56 -7.93 -30.54
C ARG A 121 -7.65 -8.78 -29.91
N SER A 122 -7.54 -9.08 -28.62
CA SER A 122 -8.29 -10.13 -27.95
C SER A 122 -9.37 -9.58 -27.02
N PHE A 123 -9.43 -8.27 -26.83
CA PHE A 123 -10.33 -7.57 -25.91
C PHE A 123 -11.78 -8.09 -25.89
N LYS A 124 -12.36 -8.29 -27.08
CA LYS A 124 -13.76 -8.74 -27.23
C LYS A 124 -13.92 -10.25 -27.21
N ALA A 125 -12.89 -10.99 -27.61
CA ALA A 125 -12.98 -12.44 -27.78
C ALA A 125 -12.59 -13.20 -26.51
N GLU A 126 -11.62 -12.67 -25.76
CA GLU A 126 -11.04 -13.29 -24.57
C GLU A 126 -10.93 -12.28 -23.40
N PRO A 127 -12.05 -11.66 -22.96
CA PRO A 127 -12.02 -10.62 -21.93
C PRO A 127 -11.43 -11.10 -20.61
N SER A 128 -11.74 -12.33 -20.16
CA SER A 128 -11.20 -12.89 -18.92
C SER A 128 -9.67 -13.08 -18.97
N ILE A 129 -9.13 -13.57 -20.09
CA ILE A 129 -7.66 -13.71 -20.23
C ILE A 129 -7.00 -12.33 -20.23
N VAL A 130 -7.59 -11.35 -20.91
CA VAL A 130 -7.10 -9.96 -20.93
C VAL A 130 -7.14 -9.34 -19.52
N ALA A 131 -8.23 -9.54 -18.78
CA ALA A 131 -8.36 -9.03 -17.41
C ALA A 131 -7.37 -9.70 -16.45
N GLY A 132 -7.21 -11.02 -16.52
CA GLY A 132 -6.24 -11.76 -15.71
C GLY A 132 -4.79 -11.35 -16.01
N LEU A 133 -4.45 -11.10 -17.27
CA LEU A 133 -3.13 -10.54 -17.65
C LEU A 133 -2.94 -9.13 -17.09
N ALA A 134 -3.97 -8.29 -17.13
CA ALA A 134 -3.91 -6.95 -16.55
C ALA A 134 -3.71 -6.99 -15.03
N ALA A 135 -4.46 -7.83 -14.32
CA ALA A 135 -4.28 -8.05 -12.88
C ALA A 135 -2.87 -8.57 -12.55
N SER A 136 -2.36 -9.53 -13.33
CA SER A 136 -1.01 -10.07 -13.15
C SER A 136 0.08 -9.00 -13.35
N MET A 137 -0.07 -8.12 -14.35
CA MET A 137 0.82 -6.98 -14.52
C MET A 137 0.72 -6.00 -13.34
N ALA A 138 -0.50 -5.76 -12.85
CA ALA A 138 -0.74 -4.87 -11.72
C ALA A 138 -0.02 -5.33 -10.44
N GLU A 139 -0.04 -6.63 -10.17
CA GLU A 139 0.68 -7.24 -9.04
C GLU A 139 2.19 -7.10 -9.19
N VAL A 140 2.73 -7.35 -10.39
CA VAL A 140 4.17 -7.16 -10.65
C VAL A 140 4.56 -5.70 -10.42
N TYR A 141 3.82 -4.74 -10.96
CA TYR A 141 4.08 -3.32 -10.74
C TYR A 141 4.01 -2.92 -9.28
N LEU A 142 3.05 -3.47 -8.52
CA LEU A 142 2.94 -3.20 -7.08
C LEU A 142 4.18 -3.72 -6.34
N SER A 143 4.64 -4.93 -6.67
CA SER A 143 5.80 -5.56 -6.02
C SER A 143 7.12 -4.77 -6.21
N ILE A 144 7.23 -3.99 -7.30
CA ILE A 144 8.38 -3.13 -7.58
C ILE A 144 8.12 -1.64 -7.25
N GLY A 145 7.04 -1.34 -6.52
CA GLY A 145 6.72 0.02 -6.05
C GLY A 145 6.16 0.98 -7.10
N GLN A 146 5.79 0.49 -8.29
CA GLN A 146 5.20 1.31 -9.36
C GLN A 146 3.68 1.42 -9.21
N VAL A 147 3.26 2.15 -8.17
CA VAL A 147 1.87 2.21 -7.72
C VAL A 147 0.89 2.73 -8.77
N LEU A 148 1.25 3.79 -9.51
CA LEU A 148 0.38 4.36 -10.55
C LEU A 148 0.13 3.37 -11.70
N ALA A 149 1.17 2.62 -12.11
CA ALA A 149 1.04 1.56 -13.08
C ALA A 149 0.15 0.44 -12.54
N SER A 150 0.44 -0.04 -11.33
CA SER A 150 -0.34 -1.10 -10.68
C SER A 150 -1.83 -0.76 -10.64
N ARG A 151 -2.18 0.40 -10.07
CA ARG A 151 -3.56 0.83 -9.91
C ARG A 151 -4.28 0.96 -11.26
N GLN A 152 -3.62 1.48 -12.29
CA GLN A 152 -4.23 1.63 -13.60
C GLN A 152 -4.47 0.29 -14.31
N HIS A 153 -3.60 -0.70 -14.10
CA HIS A 153 -3.81 -2.06 -14.60
C HIS A 153 -4.93 -2.79 -13.84
N PHE A 154 -5.09 -2.60 -12.52
CA PHE A 154 -6.28 -3.09 -11.81
C PHE A 154 -7.56 -2.41 -12.28
N ALA A 155 -7.53 -1.11 -12.62
CA ALA A 155 -8.68 -0.43 -13.22
C ALA A 155 -9.06 -1.05 -14.59
N LEU A 156 -8.07 -1.49 -15.37
CA LEU A 156 -8.29 -2.24 -16.61
C LEU A 156 -8.95 -3.60 -16.34
N ALA A 157 -8.44 -4.36 -15.37
CA ALA A 157 -9.04 -5.63 -14.95
C ALA A 157 -10.48 -5.43 -14.45
N LEU A 158 -10.74 -4.40 -13.64
CA LEU A 158 -12.09 -4.08 -13.15
C LEU A 158 -13.08 -3.75 -14.28
N ARG A 159 -12.60 -3.10 -15.35
CA ARG A 159 -13.48 -2.72 -16.47
C ARG A 159 -13.95 -3.93 -17.28
N TYR A 160 -13.20 -5.02 -17.24
CA TYR A 160 -13.18 -6.00 -18.32
C TYR A 160 -13.23 -7.45 -17.88
N GLY A 161 -12.87 -7.73 -16.63
CA GLY A 161 -12.98 -9.05 -16.04
C GLY A 161 -14.42 -9.48 -15.81
N ASP A 162 -14.58 -10.76 -15.49
CA ASP A 162 -15.86 -11.29 -15.04
C ASP A 162 -16.19 -10.82 -13.60
N GLU A 163 -17.20 -11.41 -12.96
CA GLU A 163 -17.57 -10.99 -11.59
C GLU A 163 -16.45 -11.25 -10.57
N GLU A 164 -15.72 -12.35 -10.71
CA GLU A 164 -14.64 -12.72 -9.79
C GLU A 164 -13.44 -11.80 -9.99
N ASP A 165 -12.99 -11.65 -11.23
CA ASP A 165 -11.89 -10.75 -11.61
C ASP A 165 -12.16 -9.32 -11.13
N ARG A 166 -13.40 -8.84 -11.32
CA ARG A 166 -13.80 -7.50 -10.89
C ARG A 166 -13.77 -7.34 -9.38
N ARG A 167 -14.21 -8.35 -8.64
CA ARG A 167 -14.16 -8.33 -7.17
C ARG A 167 -12.72 -8.28 -6.67
N GLN A 168 -11.83 -9.10 -7.22
CA GLN A 168 -10.41 -9.12 -6.86
C GLN A 168 -9.72 -7.80 -7.20
N ALA A 169 -9.91 -7.29 -8.43
CA ALA A 169 -9.34 -6.00 -8.84
C ALA A 169 -9.87 -4.84 -8.00
N PHE A 170 -11.15 -4.85 -7.63
CA PHE A 170 -11.73 -3.84 -6.74
C PHE A 170 -11.11 -3.90 -5.34
N GLN A 171 -10.97 -5.10 -4.77
CA GLN A 171 -10.35 -5.28 -3.46
C GLN A 171 -8.89 -4.79 -3.46
N ALA A 172 -8.10 -5.17 -4.47
CA ALA A 172 -6.72 -4.70 -4.60
C ALA A 172 -6.63 -3.17 -4.70
N MET A 173 -7.54 -2.51 -5.44
CA MET A 173 -7.57 -1.05 -5.48
C MET A 173 -7.99 -0.41 -4.15
N VAL A 174 -8.90 -1.03 -3.40
CA VAL A 174 -9.28 -0.58 -2.05
C VAL A 174 -8.09 -0.68 -1.10
N GLU A 175 -7.32 -1.76 -1.18
CA GLU A 175 -6.10 -1.96 -0.40
C GLU A 175 -5.04 -0.90 -0.75
N ILE A 176 -4.75 -0.68 -2.04
CA ILE A 176 -3.82 0.38 -2.49
C ILE A 176 -4.28 1.77 -2.04
N ASP A 177 -5.55 2.12 -2.25
CA ASP A 177 -6.06 3.45 -1.93
C ASP A 177 -6.13 3.67 -0.41
N GLY A 178 -6.30 2.62 0.39
CA GLY A 178 -6.33 2.66 1.85
C GLY A 178 -4.99 2.49 2.56
N ASP A 179 -3.94 2.09 1.85
CA ASP A 179 -2.59 1.90 2.40
C ASP A 179 -1.91 3.25 2.65
N THR A 180 -1.80 3.62 3.93
CA THR A 180 -1.16 4.87 4.35
C THR A 180 0.36 4.85 4.21
N SER A 181 0.98 3.69 3.98
CA SER A 181 2.43 3.62 3.69
C SER A 181 2.76 4.18 2.29
N ILE A 182 1.79 4.16 1.38
CA ILE A 182 1.89 4.76 0.05
C ILE A 182 1.57 6.25 0.13
N ALA A 183 2.45 7.08 -0.43
CA ALA A 183 2.24 8.51 -0.54
C ALA A 183 0.87 8.81 -1.19
N TYR A 184 0.01 9.57 -0.51
CA TYR A 184 -1.35 9.84 -0.98
C TYR A 184 -1.42 10.44 -2.39
N PRO A 185 -0.45 11.24 -2.91
CA PRO A 185 -0.50 11.71 -4.29
C PRO A 185 -0.37 10.60 -5.33
N LEU A 186 0.10 9.40 -4.98
CA LEU A 186 0.20 8.24 -5.86
C LEU A 186 -1.00 7.30 -5.76
N ARG A 187 -1.96 7.61 -4.88
CA ARG A 187 -3.18 6.84 -4.64
C ARG A 187 -4.37 7.50 -5.32
N GLY A 188 -5.42 6.71 -5.57
CA GLY A 188 -6.64 7.19 -6.19
C GLY A 188 -6.51 7.43 -7.69
N VAL A 189 -7.50 8.13 -8.25
CA VAL A 189 -7.65 8.33 -9.69
C VAL A 189 -6.74 9.47 -10.18
N HIS A 190 -6.08 9.25 -11.32
CA HIS A 190 -5.40 10.29 -12.08
C HIS A 190 -6.03 10.36 -13.47
N ASN A 191 -6.48 11.54 -13.88
CA ASN A 191 -7.06 11.74 -15.21
C ASN A 191 -6.14 12.58 -16.07
N THR A 192 -6.09 12.24 -17.36
CA THR A 192 -5.43 13.08 -18.35
C THR A 192 -6.26 14.34 -18.61
N PRO A 193 -5.62 15.50 -18.87
CA PRO A 193 -6.34 16.69 -19.30
C PRO A 193 -7.04 16.44 -20.66
N SER A 194 -8.05 17.26 -20.96
CA SER A 194 -8.76 17.22 -22.24
C SER A 194 -7.90 17.85 -23.34
N PHE A 195 -7.06 17.05 -23.98
CA PHE A 195 -6.17 17.47 -25.05
C PHE A 195 -6.49 16.79 -26.37
N THR A 196 -6.66 17.56 -27.44
CA THR A 196 -7.02 17.03 -28.77
C THR A 196 -5.93 17.21 -29.83
N GLY A 197 -4.84 17.91 -29.50
CA GLY A 197 -3.84 18.35 -30.48
C GLY A 197 -4.39 19.39 -31.46
N ASN A 198 -3.51 19.82 -32.37
CA ASN A 198 -3.81 20.68 -33.52
C ASN A 198 -3.99 19.82 -34.79
N ASP A 199 -4.33 20.44 -35.93
CA ASP A 199 -4.59 19.74 -37.20
C ASP A 199 -3.48 18.76 -37.62
N ALA A 200 -2.21 19.08 -37.32
CA ALA A 200 -1.06 18.24 -37.67
C ALA A 200 -0.85 17.04 -36.73
N THR A 201 -1.34 17.12 -35.49
CA THR A 201 -1.07 16.13 -34.42
C THR A 201 -2.31 15.41 -33.94
N GLN A 202 -3.51 15.83 -34.36
CA GLN A 202 -4.79 15.31 -33.92
C GLN A 202 -4.90 13.79 -34.10
N GLU A 203 -4.44 13.24 -35.23
CA GLU A 203 -4.48 11.79 -35.48
C GLU A 203 -3.59 11.01 -34.49
N ALA A 204 -2.40 11.55 -34.18
CA ALA A 204 -1.47 10.95 -33.23
C ALA A 204 -2.06 10.95 -31.81
N VAL A 205 -2.68 12.06 -31.40
CA VAL A 205 -3.38 12.18 -30.10
C VAL A 205 -4.56 11.20 -30.01
N GLN A 206 -5.39 11.11 -31.05
CA GLN A 206 -6.49 10.14 -31.11
C GLN A 206 -5.99 8.69 -31.08
N LYS A 207 -4.86 8.40 -31.74
CA LYS A 207 -4.21 7.08 -31.68
C LYS A 207 -3.74 6.79 -30.25
N ALA A 208 -3.11 7.75 -29.58
CA ALA A 208 -2.64 7.60 -28.20
C ALA A 208 -3.79 7.31 -27.23
N HIS A 209 -4.90 8.06 -27.31
CA HIS A 209 -6.08 7.78 -26.47
C HIS A 209 -6.71 6.41 -26.75
N ARG A 210 -6.77 5.97 -28.02
CA ARG A 210 -7.26 4.62 -28.37
C ARG A 210 -6.38 3.52 -27.78
N LEU A 211 -5.06 3.70 -27.75
CA LEU A 211 -4.11 2.75 -27.16
C LEU A 211 -4.21 2.74 -25.63
N SER A 212 -4.28 3.92 -24.99
CA SER A 212 -4.48 4.03 -23.55
C SER A 212 -5.81 3.40 -23.10
N ALA A 213 -6.87 3.51 -23.89
CA ALA A 213 -8.18 2.94 -23.57
C ALA A 213 -8.19 1.41 -23.44
N VAL A 214 -7.18 0.73 -24.00
CA VAL A 214 -6.98 -0.73 -23.90
C VAL A 214 -5.74 -1.10 -23.09
N GLY A 215 -5.12 -0.16 -22.36
CA GLY A 215 -3.97 -0.44 -21.49
C GLY A 215 -2.62 -0.58 -22.19
N CYS A 216 -2.48 -0.14 -23.44
CA CYS A 216 -1.19 -0.14 -24.16
C CYS A 216 -0.48 1.21 -23.94
N TRP A 217 -0.04 1.48 -22.71
CA TRP A 217 0.47 2.80 -22.33
C TRP A 217 1.86 3.13 -22.88
N GLU A 218 2.74 2.14 -23.06
CA GLU A 218 4.01 2.29 -23.80
C GLU A 218 3.77 2.87 -25.19
N GLU A 219 2.97 2.19 -26.02
CA GLU A 219 2.72 2.66 -27.38
C GLU A 219 1.84 3.92 -27.43
N ALA A 220 1.03 4.18 -26.39
CA ALA A 220 0.30 5.43 -26.26
C ALA A 220 1.26 6.60 -26.00
N ALA A 221 2.26 6.42 -25.14
CA ALA A 221 3.30 7.41 -24.88
C ALA A 221 4.17 7.64 -26.13
N GLU A 222 4.60 6.57 -26.81
CA GLU A 222 5.37 6.67 -28.08
C GLU A 222 4.60 7.45 -29.16
N ALA A 223 3.27 7.30 -29.21
CA ALA A 223 2.43 8.07 -30.14
C ALA A 223 2.38 9.58 -29.80
N LEU A 224 2.66 9.97 -28.55
CA LEU A 224 2.71 11.36 -28.12
C LEU A 224 4.11 11.99 -28.21
N ASP A 225 5.19 11.22 -28.31
CA ASP A 225 6.54 11.76 -28.48
C ASP A 225 6.66 12.78 -29.64
N PRO A 226 6.17 12.52 -30.88
CA PRO A 226 6.21 13.53 -31.93
C PRO A 226 5.24 14.70 -31.67
N VAL A 227 4.19 14.50 -30.87
CA VAL A 227 3.21 15.54 -30.52
C VAL A 227 3.85 16.57 -29.60
N VAL A 228 4.55 16.13 -28.55
CA VAL A 228 5.26 17.04 -27.63
C VAL A 228 6.48 17.69 -28.27
N GLN A 229 7.06 17.12 -29.34
CA GLN A 229 8.09 17.80 -30.13
C GLN A 229 7.53 18.95 -30.96
N GLN A 230 6.33 18.78 -31.55
CA GLN A 230 5.70 19.82 -32.38
C GLN A 230 4.97 20.89 -31.55
N GLN A 231 4.42 20.50 -30.40
CA GLN A 231 3.72 21.39 -29.44
C GLN A 231 4.47 21.40 -28.12
N ALA A 232 5.75 21.78 -28.17
CA ALA A 232 6.66 21.73 -27.02
C ALA A 232 6.27 22.65 -25.86
N ASP A 233 5.39 23.62 -26.10
CA ASP A 233 4.81 24.56 -25.15
C ASP A 233 3.48 24.09 -24.53
N SER A 234 2.91 22.96 -25.00
CA SER A 234 1.64 22.46 -24.48
C SER A 234 1.81 21.68 -23.17
N SER A 235 1.47 22.31 -22.04
CA SER A 235 1.40 21.67 -20.72
C SER A 235 0.55 20.39 -20.74
N ASP A 236 -0.61 20.42 -21.37
CA ASP A 236 -1.55 19.29 -21.38
C ASP A 236 -1.01 18.08 -22.15
N ALA A 237 -0.26 18.33 -23.24
CA ALA A 237 0.40 17.27 -24.00
C ALA A 237 1.47 16.57 -23.15
N TRP A 238 2.31 17.37 -22.45
CA TRP A 238 3.33 16.85 -21.54
C TRP A 238 2.73 16.12 -20.33
N GLN A 239 1.64 16.63 -19.76
CA GLN A 239 0.95 15.96 -18.65
C GLN A 239 0.36 14.62 -19.09
N THR A 240 -0.26 14.56 -20.27
CA THR A 240 -0.80 13.32 -20.83
C THR A 240 0.31 12.30 -21.09
N LEU A 241 1.43 12.74 -21.68
CA LEU A 241 2.61 11.89 -21.89
C LEU A 241 3.17 11.37 -20.56
N GLY A 242 3.31 12.23 -19.56
CA GLY A 242 3.79 11.88 -18.23
C GLY A 242 2.91 10.83 -17.53
N LEU A 243 1.59 10.98 -17.59
CA LEU A 243 0.65 10.00 -17.04
C LEU A 243 0.69 8.66 -17.77
N PHE A 244 0.77 8.65 -19.12
CA PHE A 244 0.91 7.39 -19.86
C PHE A 244 2.22 6.68 -19.52
N ARG A 245 3.34 7.41 -19.43
CA ARG A 245 4.61 6.83 -18.97
C ARG A 245 4.51 6.30 -17.54
N ALA A 246 3.83 7.01 -16.64
CA ALA A 246 3.63 6.57 -15.26
C ALA A 246 2.78 5.29 -15.18
N TRP A 247 1.72 5.19 -15.98
CA TRP A 247 0.87 4.00 -16.03
C TRP A 247 1.55 2.79 -16.70
N ASP A 248 2.57 3.05 -17.51
CA ASP A 248 3.43 2.02 -18.11
C ASP A 248 4.60 1.60 -17.21
N GLY A 249 4.81 2.26 -16.06
CA GLY A 249 5.96 2.01 -15.20
C GLY A 249 7.28 2.55 -15.74
N ASN A 250 7.23 3.51 -16.67
CA ASN A 250 8.41 4.11 -17.29
C ASN A 250 8.95 5.27 -16.44
N PRO A 251 10.22 5.23 -16.00
CA PRO A 251 10.81 6.26 -15.14
C PRO A 251 10.87 7.66 -15.79
N ALA A 252 10.85 7.74 -17.13
CA ALA A 252 10.79 8.99 -17.87
C ALA A 252 9.44 9.74 -17.74
N ALA A 253 8.51 9.22 -16.92
CA ALA A 253 7.31 9.92 -16.48
C ALA A 253 7.64 11.19 -15.70
N SER A 254 8.63 11.12 -14.79
CA SER A 254 9.06 12.25 -13.95
C SER A 254 9.47 13.46 -14.81
N GLU A 255 10.35 13.26 -15.79
CA GLU A 255 10.79 14.31 -16.72
C GLU A 255 9.63 14.98 -17.47
N ALA A 256 8.69 14.18 -18.00
CA ALA A 256 7.54 14.71 -18.71
C ALA A 256 6.61 15.52 -17.79
N LEU A 257 6.44 15.09 -16.54
CA LEU A 257 5.62 15.79 -15.54
C LEU A 257 6.29 17.08 -15.02
N HIS A 258 7.62 17.11 -14.84
CA HIS A 258 8.37 18.34 -14.59
C HIS A 258 8.17 19.33 -15.75
N LYS A 259 8.22 18.85 -16.99
CA LYS A 259 8.02 19.69 -18.16
C LYS A 259 6.59 20.25 -18.22
N ALA A 260 5.59 19.43 -17.93
CA ALA A 260 4.20 19.86 -17.81
C ALA A 260 4.04 20.96 -16.74
N ALA A 261 4.65 20.76 -15.57
CA ALA A 261 4.60 21.75 -14.49
C ALA A 261 5.19 23.10 -14.89
N GLN A 262 6.34 23.11 -15.57
CA GLN A 262 7.00 24.32 -16.05
C GLN A 262 6.17 25.13 -17.06
N LEU A 263 5.34 24.44 -17.85
CA LEU A 263 4.55 25.05 -18.93
C LEU A 263 3.12 25.42 -18.50
N SER A 264 2.66 24.91 -17.36
CA SER A 264 1.30 25.13 -16.90
C SER A 264 1.08 26.58 -16.46
N SER A 265 0.03 27.19 -16.98
CA SER A 265 -0.40 28.53 -16.53
C SER A 265 -1.19 28.49 -15.23
N ASN A 266 -1.71 27.33 -14.83
CA ASN A 266 -2.45 27.16 -13.59
C ASN A 266 -1.50 26.67 -12.50
N PHE A 267 -1.28 27.50 -11.49
CA PHE A 267 -0.32 27.22 -10.42
C PHE A 267 -0.57 25.89 -9.72
N GLU A 268 -1.82 25.53 -9.41
CA GLU A 268 -2.10 24.28 -8.70
C GLU A 268 -1.97 23.05 -9.61
N VAL A 269 -2.32 23.16 -10.89
CA VAL A 269 -2.06 22.07 -11.86
C VAL A 269 -0.54 21.86 -12.02
N ALA A 270 0.22 22.95 -12.06
CA ALA A 270 1.68 22.90 -12.08
C ALA A 270 2.24 22.17 -10.85
N VAL A 271 1.74 22.52 -9.66
CA VAL A 271 2.12 21.90 -8.39
C VAL A 271 1.73 20.43 -8.33
N GLU A 272 0.56 20.03 -8.82
CA GLU A 272 0.15 18.62 -8.88
C GLU A 272 1.08 17.81 -9.80
N CYS A 273 1.39 18.31 -11.00
CA CYS A 273 2.32 17.66 -11.93
C CYS A 273 3.71 17.52 -11.32
N GLU A 274 4.22 18.59 -10.71
CA GLU A 274 5.54 18.63 -10.07
C GLU A 274 5.59 17.71 -8.83
N THR A 275 4.51 17.62 -8.05
CA THR A 275 4.42 16.69 -6.90
C THR A 275 4.55 15.24 -7.37
N LEU A 276 3.84 14.87 -8.44
CA LEU A 276 3.96 13.54 -9.04
C LEU A 276 5.37 13.31 -9.59
N ALA A 277 5.95 14.32 -10.26
CA ALA A 277 7.29 14.23 -10.82
C ALA A 277 8.34 13.92 -9.74
N GLN A 278 8.31 14.65 -8.61
CA GLN A 278 9.22 14.44 -7.47
C GLN A 278 9.05 13.07 -6.82
N LEU A 279 7.81 12.54 -6.75
CA LEU A 279 7.55 11.22 -6.15
C LEU A 279 7.91 10.05 -7.07
N LEU A 280 7.80 10.25 -8.38
CA LEU A 280 8.14 9.25 -9.40
C LEU A 280 9.60 9.31 -9.85
N GLU A 281 10.33 10.35 -9.44
CA GLU A 281 11.71 10.54 -9.85
C GLU A 281 12.56 9.35 -9.36
N PRO A 282 13.25 8.65 -10.28
CA PRO A 282 14.15 7.59 -9.89
C PRO A 282 15.25 8.15 -9.00
N LEU A 283 15.44 7.52 -7.84
CA LEU A 283 16.63 7.74 -7.04
C LEU A 283 17.82 7.13 -7.79
N GLY A 284 18.87 7.91 -8.02
CA GLY A 284 20.11 7.40 -8.60
C GLY A 284 20.91 6.63 -7.54
N ASP A 285 21.79 5.73 -7.96
CA ASP A 285 22.65 4.94 -7.06
C ASP A 285 23.40 5.79 -6.03
N ALA A 286 23.82 7.01 -6.41
CA ALA A 286 24.51 7.94 -5.52
C ALA A 286 23.60 8.55 -4.43
N GLU A 287 22.28 8.53 -4.60
CA GLU A 287 21.30 9.06 -3.65
C GLU A 287 20.75 7.99 -2.69
N HIS A 288 21.02 6.72 -2.99
CA HIS A 288 20.64 5.58 -2.16
C HIS A 288 21.62 5.39 -1.00
N ILE A 289 21.05 5.19 0.19
CA ILE A 289 21.76 4.67 1.35
C ILE A 289 21.16 3.28 1.62
N PRO A 290 21.85 2.20 1.22
CA PRO A 290 21.33 0.85 1.41
C PRO A 290 21.41 0.46 2.88
N VAL A 291 20.50 -0.40 3.31
CA VAL A 291 20.65 -1.17 4.53
C VAL A 291 21.76 -2.20 4.30
N ARG A 292 22.77 -2.21 5.15
CA ARG A 292 23.81 -3.24 5.20
C ARG A 292 23.42 -4.29 6.22
N ALA A 293 23.61 -5.56 5.91
CA ALA A 293 23.53 -6.65 6.87
C ALA A 293 24.84 -7.44 6.91
N VAL A 294 25.18 -7.93 8.10
CA VAL A 294 26.31 -8.84 8.31
C VAL A 294 25.85 -9.99 9.18
N SER A 295 26.07 -11.21 8.68
CA SER A 295 25.62 -12.44 9.33
C SER A 295 26.76 -13.14 10.04
N TYR A 296 26.48 -13.74 11.21
CA TYR A 296 27.43 -14.51 12.00
C TYR A 296 26.82 -15.85 12.38
N PRO A 297 27.51 -16.98 12.17
CA PRO A 297 27.14 -18.24 12.79
C PRO A 297 27.20 -18.12 14.31
N VAL A 298 26.23 -18.69 15.02
CA VAL A 298 26.14 -18.62 16.49
C VAL A 298 26.23 -20.03 17.07
N ALA A 299 27.27 -20.26 17.88
CA ALA A 299 27.49 -21.58 18.50
C ALA A 299 26.52 -21.87 19.65
N SER A 300 26.10 -20.85 20.39
CA SER A 300 25.13 -20.97 21.49
C SER A 300 24.26 -19.73 21.58
N VAL A 301 23.00 -19.85 21.16
CA VAL A 301 22.00 -18.76 21.21
C VAL A 301 21.82 -18.28 22.64
N SER A 302 21.60 -19.18 23.60
CA SER A 302 21.38 -18.81 25.00
C SER A 302 22.55 -18.00 25.59
N ARG A 303 23.81 -18.40 25.32
CA ARG A 303 24.99 -17.67 25.78
C ARG A 303 25.11 -16.29 25.13
N LEU A 304 24.80 -16.19 23.84
CA LEU A 304 24.74 -14.91 23.13
C LEU A 304 23.69 -14.00 23.76
N LEU A 305 22.46 -14.46 23.93
CA LEU A 305 21.37 -13.65 24.49
C LEU A 305 21.71 -13.14 25.90
N THR A 306 22.26 -13.98 26.79
CA THR A 306 22.71 -13.54 28.12
C THR A 306 23.72 -12.40 28.05
N ARG A 307 24.68 -12.47 27.12
CA ARG A 307 25.67 -11.39 26.96
C ARG A 307 25.08 -10.11 26.39
N LEU A 308 24.16 -10.22 25.44
CA LEU A 308 23.51 -9.04 24.86
C LEU A 308 22.59 -8.36 25.88
N ASP A 309 21.89 -9.13 26.71
CA ASP A 309 21.01 -8.63 27.77
C ASP A 309 21.77 -7.83 28.85
N ASP A 310 23.06 -8.11 29.07
CA ASP A 310 23.93 -7.37 30.00
C ASP A 310 24.38 -5.99 29.47
N GLN A 311 24.13 -5.68 28.19
CA GLN A 311 24.65 -4.46 27.56
C GLN A 311 23.62 -3.33 27.54
N LYS A 312 23.95 -2.21 28.18
CA LYS A 312 23.06 -1.03 28.22
C LYS A 312 22.81 -0.36 26.86
N LYS A 313 23.60 -0.65 25.83
CA LYS A 313 23.39 -0.13 24.46
C LYS A 313 22.58 -1.08 23.57
N LEU A 314 22.22 -2.26 24.07
CA LEU A 314 21.43 -3.26 23.35
C LEU A 314 20.13 -3.47 24.09
N VAL A 315 19.02 -3.03 23.50
CA VAL A 315 17.70 -3.16 24.13
C VAL A 315 16.95 -4.29 23.45
N ARG A 316 16.65 -5.34 24.22
CA ARG A 316 15.86 -6.47 23.73
C ARG A 316 14.42 -6.03 23.46
N MET A 317 13.93 -6.36 22.27
CA MET A 317 12.53 -6.16 21.91
C MET A 317 11.64 -7.15 22.67
N PRO A 318 10.42 -6.75 23.09
CA PRO A 318 9.52 -7.65 23.80
C PRO A 318 9.10 -8.81 22.90
N GLU A 319 8.96 -10.00 23.47
CA GLU A 319 8.51 -11.19 22.71
C GLU A 319 7.15 -10.96 22.04
N ALA A 320 6.25 -10.21 22.69
CA ALA A 320 4.97 -9.83 22.11
C ALA A 320 5.11 -9.04 20.81
N ALA A 321 6.15 -8.20 20.67
CA ALA A 321 6.40 -7.44 19.44
C ALA A 321 6.85 -8.36 18.29
N ILE A 322 7.68 -9.36 18.58
CA ILE A 322 8.12 -10.38 17.61
C ILE A 322 6.95 -11.28 17.20
N ALA A 323 6.11 -11.69 18.16
CA ALA A 323 4.93 -12.51 17.91
C ALA A 323 3.89 -11.79 17.05
N ASN A 324 3.65 -10.50 17.31
CA ASN A 324 2.74 -9.68 16.52
C ASN A 324 3.24 -9.51 15.06
N ALA A 325 4.55 -9.57 14.83
CA ALA A 325 5.12 -9.57 13.49
C ALA A 325 5.07 -10.93 12.78
N GLY A 326 4.55 -11.99 13.44
CA GLY A 326 4.51 -13.34 12.89
C GLY A 326 5.88 -14.02 12.80
N LEU A 327 6.88 -13.54 13.55
CA LEU A 327 8.27 -13.99 13.43
C LEU A 327 8.74 -14.91 14.57
N SER A 328 7.85 -15.31 15.49
CA SER A 328 8.20 -16.14 16.66
C SER A 328 8.82 -17.50 16.30
N ASP A 329 8.44 -18.08 15.15
CA ASP A 329 8.96 -19.37 14.71
C ASP A 329 10.38 -19.29 14.13
N VAL A 330 10.81 -18.07 13.76
CA VAL A 330 12.11 -17.82 13.09
C VAL A 330 13.10 -17.14 14.03
N LEU A 331 12.66 -16.10 14.75
CA LEU A 331 13.49 -15.28 15.62
C LEU A 331 13.49 -15.80 17.06
N ALA A 332 14.70 -16.05 17.59
CA ALA A 332 14.92 -16.27 19.02
C ALA A 332 14.84 -14.96 19.81
N ALA A 333 15.36 -13.88 19.25
CA ALA A 333 15.30 -12.54 19.82
C ALA A 333 15.62 -11.46 18.78
N GLN A 334 15.24 -10.23 19.09
CA GLN A 334 15.64 -9.03 18.37
C GLN A 334 16.12 -7.97 19.36
N TYR A 335 17.18 -7.23 19.01
CA TYR A 335 17.71 -6.13 19.80
C TYR A 335 17.80 -4.86 18.94
N ASP A 336 17.45 -3.72 19.53
CA ASP A 336 17.80 -2.41 19.00
C ASP A 336 19.19 -2.01 19.54
N ILE A 337 20.07 -1.53 18.66
CA ILE A 337 21.39 -1.01 18.99
C ILE A 337 21.31 0.51 19.09
N LEU A 338 21.76 1.07 20.21
CA LEU A 338 21.58 2.49 20.53
C LEU A 338 22.86 3.32 20.34
N ASP A 339 22.69 4.58 19.95
CA ASP A 339 23.79 5.56 19.86
C ASP A 339 24.47 5.78 21.24
N ARG A 340 23.66 5.81 22.29
CA ARG A 340 24.05 5.96 23.70
C ARG A 340 23.36 4.91 24.59
N GLN A 341 23.70 4.90 25.88
CA GLN A 341 23.09 3.96 26.82
C GLN A 341 21.58 4.16 26.93
N ALA A 342 20.83 3.07 27.05
CA ALA A 342 19.42 3.07 27.35
C ALA A 342 19.15 3.81 28.67
N VAL A 343 18.04 4.53 28.70
CA VAL A 343 17.56 5.26 29.88
C VAL A 343 16.65 4.33 30.70
N GLU A 344 16.76 4.37 32.03
CA GLU A 344 16.00 3.47 32.91
C GLU A 344 14.60 4.03 33.24
N SER A 345 14.46 5.36 33.28
CA SER A 345 13.18 6.05 33.49
C SER A 345 12.84 6.97 32.31
N ALA A 346 11.54 7.12 32.07
CA ALA A 346 10.98 8.01 31.08
C ALA A 346 10.73 9.43 31.62
N ASP A 347 10.82 9.62 32.94
CA ASP A 347 10.46 10.87 33.60
C ASP A 347 11.41 12.00 33.21
N GLY A 348 10.84 13.10 32.70
CA GLY A 348 11.61 14.28 32.33
C GLY A 348 12.46 14.12 31.06
N LEU A 349 12.41 12.99 30.34
CA LEU A 349 13.13 12.81 29.08
C LEU A 349 12.76 13.90 28.07
N ASP A 350 13.75 14.43 27.37
CA ASP A 350 13.57 15.35 26.26
C ASP A 350 14.17 14.77 24.97
N LEU A 351 14.03 15.52 23.88
CA LEU A 351 14.46 15.07 22.56
C LEU A 351 15.98 14.84 22.45
N ASP A 352 16.79 15.58 23.20
CA ASP A 352 18.25 15.51 23.11
C ASP A 352 18.85 14.44 24.04
N SER A 353 18.13 14.08 25.11
CA SER A 353 18.51 13.02 26.06
C SER A 353 18.03 11.63 25.65
N VAL A 354 16.98 11.52 24.82
CA VAL A 354 16.48 10.21 24.38
C VAL A 354 17.47 9.49 23.44
N PRO A 355 17.79 8.22 23.69
CA PRO A 355 18.64 7.42 22.79
C PRO A 355 18.01 7.20 21.43
N ARG A 356 18.85 7.12 20.38
CA ARG A 356 18.43 6.77 19.01
C ARG A 356 18.87 5.36 18.65
N VAL A 357 18.06 4.68 17.85
CA VAL A 357 18.40 3.37 17.29
C VAL A 357 19.28 3.58 16.05
N ILE A 358 20.47 3.01 16.04
CA ILE A 358 21.48 3.12 14.97
C ILE A 358 21.72 1.79 14.23
N GLY A 359 21.09 0.71 14.70
CA GLY A 359 21.15 -0.59 14.07
C GLY A 359 20.27 -1.60 14.82
N ARG A 360 20.14 -2.80 14.27
CA ARG A 360 19.39 -3.90 14.89
C ARG A 360 20.17 -5.19 14.82
N VAL A 361 19.92 -6.07 15.79
CA VAL A 361 20.39 -7.45 15.78
C VAL A 361 19.18 -8.36 15.75
N MET A 362 19.15 -9.27 14.79
CA MET A 362 18.20 -10.39 14.75
C MET A 362 18.95 -11.67 15.07
N VAL A 363 18.46 -12.46 16.02
CA VAL A 363 19.02 -13.77 16.36
C VAL A 363 18.01 -14.83 15.94
N MET A 364 18.40 -15.70 15.01
CA MET A 364 17.55 -16.74 14.45
C MET A 364 17.96 -18.12 14.98
N ASN A 365 16.96 -18.95 15.30
CA ASN A 365 17.20 -20.32 15.77
C ASN A 365 17.74 -21.23 14.65
N LYS A 366 17.40 -20.94 13.40
CA LYS A 366 17.84 -21.67 12.19
C LYS A 366 18.17 -20.67 11.07
N SER A 367 19.21 -20.94 10.29
CA SER A 367 19.49 -20.19 9.07
C SER A 367 18.37 -20.38 8.04
N PRO A 368 17.86 -19.31 7.39
CA PRO A 368 16.83 -19.41 6.35
C PRO A 368 17.30 -20.16 5.08
N GLU A 369 18.61 -20.33 4.90
CA GLU A 369 19.21 -21.02 3.74
C GLU A 369 19.61 -22.48 4.02
N GLY A 370 19.46 -22.95 5.28
CA GLY A 370 19.87 -24.30 5.68
C GLY A 370 18.67 -25.23 5.85
N GLY A 371 18.79 -26.48 5.35
CA GLY A 371 17.85 -27.57 5.67
C GLY A 371 17.88 -27.98 7.15
N ASP A 372 17.54 -29.23 7.47
CA ASP A 372 17.43 -29.71 8.86
C ASP A 372 18.71 -29.59 9.74
N ASP A 373 19.89 -29.32 9.14
CA ASP A 373 21.18 -29.08 9.81
C ASP A 373 21.53 -27.59 10.01
N ALA A 374 20.56 -26.67 9.88
CA ALA A 374 20.82 -25.23 9.94
C ALA A 374 21.36 -24.78 11.32
N THR A 375 22.58 -24.26 11.35
CA THR A 375 23.15 -23.59 12.51
C THR A 375 22.40 -22.29 12.81
N ALA A 376 22.31 -21.91 14.09
CA ALA A 376 21.79 -20.61 14.48
C ALA A 376 22.64 -19.48 13.88
N VAL A 377 21.99 -18.38 13.50
CA VAL A 377 22.64 -17.23 12.87
C VAL A 377 22.16 -15.96 13.55
N SER A 378 23.06 -15.01 13.76
CA SER A 378 22.73 -13.64 14.12
C SER A 378 23.06 -12.70 12.97
N VAL A 379 22.20 -11.71 12.75
CA VAL A 379 22.35 -10.72 11.69
C VAL A 379 22.32 -9.35 12.33
N VAL A 380 23.40 -8.57 12.15
CA VAL A 380 23.42 -7.15 12.49
C VAL A 380 23.12 -6.36 11.23
N SER A 381 22.18 -5.41 11.31
CA SER A 381 21.79 -4.57 10.18
C SER A 381 21.61 -3.11 10.56
N GLY A 382 21.80 -2.23 9.59
CA GLY A 382 21.64 -0.78 9.74
C GLY A 382 21.91 -0.05 8.43
N LEU A 383 21.59 1.24 8.38
CA LEU A 383 21.85 2.06 7.20
C LEU A 383 23.36 2.25 6.99
N GLU A 384 23.83 2.09 5.76
CA GLU A 384 25.23 2.26 5.43
C GLU A 384 25.77 3.63 5.88
N GLY A 385 26.85 3.63 6.66
CA GLY A 385 27.47 4.84 7.18
C GLY A 385 28.27 4.60 8.45
N GLU A 386 28.72 5.69 9.07
CA GLU A 386 29.49 5.66 10.31
C GLU A 386 28.70 5.02 11.46
N GLU A 387 27.41 5.32 11.57
CA GLU A 387 26.52 4.78 12.60
C GLU A 387 26.41 3.25 12.53
N PHE A 388 26.35 2.65 11.32
CA PHE A 388 26.37 1.19 11.18
C PHE A 388 27.71 0.58 11.62
N GLY A 389 28.84 1.23 11.31
CA GLY A 389 30.15 0.80 11.80
C GLY A 389 30.23 0.78 13.33
N ILE A 390 29.67 1.82 13.99
CA ILE A 390 29.56 1.90 15.45
C ILE A 390 28.63 0.80 15.99
N ALA A 391 27.48 0.59 15.34
CA ALA A 391 26.50 -0.41 15.75
C ALA A 391 27.07 -1.82 15.67
N ARG A 392 27.68 -2.18 14.53
CA ARG A 392 28.36 -3.47 14.31
C ARG A 392 29.45 -3.71 15.35
N LYS A 393 30.33 -2.74 15.56
CA LYS A 393 31.42 -2.86 16.54
C LYS A 393 30.87 -3.07 17.96
N SER A 394 29.85 -2.30 18.34
CA SER A 394 29.21 -2.44 19.67
C SER A 394 28.61 -3.84 19.85
N TYR A 395 28.01 -4.40 18.79
CA TYR A 395 27.49 -5.76 18.79
C TYR A 395 28.59 -6.83 18.88
N GLU A 396 29.63 -6.72 18.06
CA GLU A 396 30.76 -7.68 18.05
C GLU A 396 31.47 -7.71 19.41
N GLU A 397 31.72 -6.53 20.02
CA GLU A 397 32.32 -6.42 21.35
C GLU A 397 31.44 -7.04 22.45
N ALA A 398 30.13 -6.83 22.38
CA ALA A 398 29.16 -7.42 23.30
C ALA A 398 29.09 -8.95 23.18
N ALA A 399 29.04 -9.46 21.95
CA ALA A 399 28.89 -10.89 21.68
C ALA A 399 30.18 -11.68 21.93
N GLY A 400 31.34 -11.11 21.62
CA GLY A 400 32.66 -11.71 21.84
C GLY A 400 32.83 -13.07 21.16
N ASP A 401 33.36 -14.06 21.89
CA ASP A 401 33.60 -15.43 21.40
C ASP A 401 32.34 -16.25 21.06
N CYS A 402 31.14 -15.65 21.14
CA CYS A 402 29.90 -16.32 20.72
C CYS A 402 29.69 -16.29 19.20
N LEU A 403 30.41 -15.41 18.47
CA LEU A 403 30.26 -15.23 17.03
C LEU A 403 31.28 -16.08 16.26
N GLY A 404 30.80 -16.73 15.21
CA GLY A 404 31.63 -17.30 14.15
C GLY A 404 32.15 -16.25 13.17
N PRO A 405 32.75 -16.68 12.04
CA PRO A 405 33.27 -15.76 11.03
C PRO A 405 32.13 -14.94 10.40
N ALA A 406 32.37 -13.64 10.24
CA ALA A 406 31.44 -12.73 9.58
C ALA A 406 31.24 -13.11 8.11
N ARG A 407 29.98 -13.11 7.66
CA ARG A 407 29.59 -13.14 6.25
C ARG A 407 28.97 -11.80 5.88
N GLU A 408 29.60 -11.09 4.96
CA GLU A 408 29.05 -9.88 4.35
C GLU A 408 28.04 -10.25 3.27
N ASP A 409 27.04 -9.41 3.05
CA ASP A 409 26.15 -9.51 1.89
C ASP A 409 26.96 -9.42 0.60
N THR A 410 26.62 -10.28 -0.37
CA THR A 410 27.09 -10.23 -1.75
C THR A 410 26.60 -8.97 -2.46
N GLU A 411 27.20 -8.64 -3.61
CA GLU A 411 26.78 -7.47 -4.39
C GLU A 411 25.32 -7.55 -4.86
N ASP A 412 24.83 -8.75 -5.17
CA ASP A 412 23.45 -8.97 -5.59
C ASP A 412 22.46 -8.84 -4.42
N GLU A 413 22.80 -9.40 -3.25
CA GLU A 413 22.01 -9.20 -2.01
C GLU A 413 21.92 -7.70 -1.64
N ARG A 414 23.03 -6.96 -1.79
CA ARG A 414 23.07 -5.51 -1.55
C ARG A 414 22.18 -4.72 -2.50
N LYS A 415 22.10 -5.12 -3.78
CA LYS A 415 21.21 -4.47 -4.77
C LYS A 415 19.73 -4.73 -4.46
N SER A 416 19.41 -5.86 -3.83
CA SER A 416 18.06 -6.18 -3.39
C SER A 416 17.69 -5.63 -2.00
N SER A 417 18.64 -5.00 -1.30
CA SER A 417 18.42 -4.51 0.05
C SER A 417 17.51 -3.28 0.07
N GLN A 418 16.79 -3.09 1.17
CA GLN A 418 16.05 -1.87 1.42
C GLN A 418 17.00 -0.67 1.43
N PHE A 419 16.50 0.50 1.02
CA PHE A 419 17.27 1.73 0.98
C PHE A 419 16.44 2.91 1.51
N THR A 420 17.13 3.97 1.93
CA THR A 420 16.56 5.31 2.11
C THR A 420 17.28 6.31 1.21
N SER A 421 16.69 7.48 0.98
CA SER A 421 17.34 8.55 0.24
C SER A 421 18.10 9.49 1.17
N LYS A 422 19.21 10.08 0.68
CA LYS A 422 19.98 11.09 1.42
C LYS A 422 19.14 12.27 1.91
N GLU A 423 18.12 12.66 1.15
CA GLU A 423 17.23 13.77 1.50
C GLU A 423 16.21 13.41 2.58
N ARG A 424 15.85 12.12 2.69
CA ARG A 424 14.93 11.63 3.72
C ARG A 424 15.65 11.30 5.02
N LEU A 425 16.90 10.83 4.94
CA LEU A 425 17.66 10.38 6.10
C LEU A 425 17.64 11.38 7.27
N PRO A 426 17.87 12.70 7.09
CA PRO A 426 17.84 13.65 8.20
C PRO A 426 16.48 13.74 8.92
N LEU A 427 15.40 13.40 8.23
CA LEU A 427 14.02 13.45 8.73
C LEU A 427 13.60 12.14 9.39
N GLU A 428 14.42 11.09 9.25
CA GLU A 428 14.17 9.77 9.79
C GLU A 428 15.00 9.56 11.06
N THR A 429 14.32 9.31 12.16
CA THR A 429 14.98 8.90 13.40
C THR A 429 14.03 8.00 14.18
N GLN A 430 14.56 6.87 14.64
CA GLN A 430 13.88 5.99 15.57
C GLN A 430 14.44 6.22 16.97
N PHE A 431 13.58 6.65 17.89
CA PHE A 431 13.93 6.81 19.30
C PHE A 431 13.67 5.52 20.08
N SER A 432 14.57 5.22 21.02
CA SER A 432 14.38 4.13 21.98
C SER A 432 13.93 4.71 23.32
N LEU A 433 12.66 4.48 23.65
CA LEU A 433 12.07 4.85 24.93
C LEU A 433 11.90 3.60 25.81
N PRO A 434 11.99 3.73 27.15
CA PRO A 434 11.69 2.61 28.04
C PRO A 434 10.30 2.05 27.77
N PHE A 435 10.12 0.74 27.89
CA PHE A 435 8.78 0.13 27.74
C PHE A 435 7.78 0.63 28.79
N THR A 436 8.29 1.10 29.93
CA THR A 436 7.53 1.74 31.01
C THR A 436 7.13 3.19 30.72
N ALA A 437 7.63 3.81 29.65
CA ALA A 437 7.29 5.19 29.30
C ALA A 437 5.77 5.37 29.12
N SER A 438 5.21 6.41 29.75
CA SER A 438 3.82 6.81 29.55
C SER A 438 3.57 7.28 28.11
N ALA A 439 2.35 7.17 27.58
CA ALA A 439 2.09 7.73 26.25
C ALA A 439 2.29 9.24 26.25
N SER A 440 1.96 9.94 27.33
CA SER A 440 2.27 11.39 27.47
C SER A 440 3.75 11.71 27.19
N THR A 441 4.68 10.87 27.68
CA THR A 441 6.11 11.04 27.37
C THR A 441 6.42 10.76 25.90
N ARG A 442 5.88 9.66 25.35
CA ARG A 442 6.06 9.30 23.92
C ARG A 442 5.52 10.39 23.00
N ASP A 443 4.35 10.94 23.34
CA ASP A 443 3.67 12.01 22.63
C ASP A 443 4.50 13.30 22.67
N ARG A 444 5.00 13.67 23.85
CA ARG A 444 5.87 14.84 24.01
C ARG A 444 7.14 14.74 23.18
N VAL A 445 7.85 13.61 23.23
CA VAL A 445 9.06 13.38 22.42
C VAL A 445 8.71 13.36 20.93
N GLY A 446 7.64 12.67 20.55
CA GLY A 446 7.20 12.59 19.15
C GLY A 446 6.76 13.94 18.59
N LYS A 447 6.09 14.78 19.39
CA LYS A 447 5.69 16.15 19.02
C LYS A 447 6.92 17.04 18.87
N ALA A 448 7.86 16.99 19.82
CA ALA A 448 9.11 17.75 19.74
C ALA A 448 9.93 17.35 18.50
N TRP A 449 10.02 16.04 18.20
CA TRP A 449 10.68 15.57 16.97
C TRP A 449 9.98 16.07 15.71
N HIS A 450 8.65 16.00 15.67
CA HIS A 450 7.87 16.51 14.54
C HIS A 450 8.10 18.01 14.34
N GLU A 451 8.05 18.82 15.40
CA GLU A 451 8.33 20.24 15.36
C GLU A 451 9.76 20.54 14.87
N ARG A 452 10.77 19.79 15.36
CA ARG A 452 12.16 19.92 14.88
C ARG A 452 12.29 19.55 13.40
N THR A 453 11.59 18.50 12.97
CA THR A 453 11.59 18.04 11.57
C THR A 453 11.08 19.15 10.64
N ILE A 454 9.95 19.76 10.99
CA ILE A 454 9.28 20.77 10.15
C ILE A 454 9.97 22.14 10.21
N ASN A 455 10.46 22.55 11.38
CA ASN A 455 10.96 23.92 11.59
C ASN A 455 12.48 24.06 11.45
N GLU A 456 13.24 22.98 11.61
CA GLU A 456 14.71 23.02 11.61
C GLU A 456 15.33 22.15 10.52
N LEU A 457 14.98 20.85 10.48
CA LEU A 457 15.64 19.88 9.61
C LEU A 457 15.21 20.04 8.15
N TRP A 458 13.93 19.83 7.83
CA TRP A 458 13.43 19.94 6.45
C TRP A 458 13.74 21.30 5.80
N PRO A 459 13.60 22.46 6.49
CA PRO A 459 13.95 23.76 5.92
C PRO A 459 15.41 23.92 5.50
N THR A 460 16.32 23.11 6.05
CA THR A 460 17.77 23.19 5.80
C THR A 460 18.31 22.00 4.99
N THR A 461 17.52 20.94 4.81
CA THR A 461 17.87 19.82 3.94
C THR A 461 17.83 20.23 2.47
N ALA A 462 18.93 20.03 1.76
CA ALA A 462 19.00 20.21 0.32
C ALA A 462 18.11 19.20 -0.40
N LEU A 463 17.32 19.67 -1.38
CA LEU A 463 16.40 18.84 -2.16
C LEU A 463 16.77 18.89 -3.64
N LYS A 464 16.84 17.74 -4.30
CA LYS A 464 17.14 17.57 -5.73
C LYS A 464 16.13 18.30 -6.59
N ALA A 465 14.85 18.20 -6.23
CA ALA A 465 13.77 18.92 -6.89
C ALA A 465 13.93 20.45 -6.86
N LEU A 466 14.70 20.98 -5.90
CA LEU A 466 15.02 22.40 -5.78
C LEU A 466 16.41 22.74 -6.36
N GLY A 467 16.97 21.85 -7.18
CA GLY A 467 18.31 22.00 -7.76
C GLY A 467 19.42 21.89 -6.71
N GLY A 468 19.22 21.09 -5.66
CA GLY A 468 20.16 20.92 -4.55
C GLY A 468 20.13 22.05 -3.51
N LYS A 469 19.17 22.99 -3.61
CA LYS A 469 18.91 24.00 -2.58
C LYS A 469 18.00 23.44 -1.50
N SER A 470 18.12 24.00 -0.30
CA SER A 470 17.13 23.78 0.76
C SER A 470 15.84 24.58 0.53
N PRO A 471 14.71 24.19 1.12
CA PRO A 471 13.48 25.00 1.08
C PRO A 471 13.69 26.46 1.50
N ARG A 472 14.54 26.71 2.51
CA ARG A 472 14.88 28.06 2.97
C ARG A 472 15.63 28.86 1.92
N GLU A 473 16.53 28.24 1.17
CA GLU A 473 17.28 28.88 0.08
C GLU A 473 16.47 29.05 -1.20
N ALA A 474 15.47 28.18 -1.42
CA ALA A 474 14.54 28.27 -2.54
C ALA A 474 13.49 29.37 -2.34
N LYS A 475 13.25 29.79 -1.09
CA LYS A 475 12.33 30.89 -0.76
C LYS A 475 12.65 32.14 -1.58
N GLY A 476 11.65 32.69 -2.26
CA GLY A 476 11.77 33.89 -3.09
C GLY A 476 12.42 33.70 -4.46
N VAL A 477 12.88 32.49 -4.81
CA VAL A 477 13.40 32.18 -6.16
C VAL A 477 12.23 31.89 -7.10
N ALA A 478 12.00 32.76 -8.08
CA ALA A 478 10.81 32.71 -8.95
C ALA A 478 10.63 31.36 -9.66
N GLU A 479 11.72 30.79 -10.19
CA GLU A 479 11.74 29.51 -10.91
C GLU A 479 11.46 28.30 -10.00
N LEU A 480 11.70 28.43 -8.69
CA LEU A 480 11.50 27.35 -7.72
C LEU A 480 10.16 27.43 -6.98
N ARG A 481 9.28 28.38 -7.31
CA ARG A 481 7.99 28.53 -6.63
C ARG A 481 7.12 27.28 -6.73
N VAL A 482 7.02 26.70 -7.93
CA VAL A 482 6.24 25.46 -8.17
C VAL A 482 6.96 24.24 -7.55
N PRO A 483 8.26 24.00 -7.81
CA PRO A 483 9.02 22.95 -7.12
C PRO A 483 8.93 22.98 -5.60
N LEU A 484 8.99 24.17 -4.98
CA LEU A 484 8.89 24.33 -3.53
C LEU A 484 7.49 24.03 -3.00
N ALA A 485 6.44 24.48 -3.69
CA ALA A 485 5.06 24.15 -3.33
C ALA A 485 4.79 22.64 -3.45
N ALA A 486 5.35 21.98 -4.46
CA ALA A 486 5.30 20.53 -4.60
C ALA A 486 6.10 19.80 -3.52
N ALA A 487 7.29 20.29 -3.15
CA ALA A 487 8.08 19.74 -2.05
C ALA A 487 7.34 19.80 -0.70
N ILE A 488 6.50 20.82 -0.48
CA ILE A 488 5.59 20.87 0.69
C ILE A 488 4.55 19.74 0.63
N ASN A 489 3.97 19.41 -0.53
CA ASN A 489 3.07 18.27 -0.67
C ASN A 489 3.79 16.92 -0.46
N VAL A 490 5.04 16.81 -0.91
CA VAL A 490 5.88 15.62 -0.67
C VAL A 490 6.19 15.47 0.83
N LEU A 491 6.49 16.57 1.53
CA LEU A 491 6.64 16.60 2.98
C LEU A 491 5.35 16.19 3.70
N ASP A 492 4.21 16.67 3.23
CA ASP A 492 2.89 16.31 3.77
C ASP A 492 2.63 14.81 3.61
N ALA A 493 2.88 14.23 2.43
CA ALA A 493 2.79 12.79 2.22
C ALA A 493 3.76 11.99 3.11
N PHE A 494 4.99 12.49 3.31
CA PHE A 494 5.95 11.89 4.23
C PHE A 494 5.46 11.89 5.68
N CYS A 495 4.84 12.99 6.13
CA CYS A 495 4.27 13.12 7.47
C CYS A 495 3.02 12.25 7.65
N ASP A 496 2.11 12.25 6.67
CA ASP A 496 0.84 11.51 6.70
C ASP A 496 1.08 10.00 6.86
N SER A 497 2.05 9.44 6.13
CA SER A 497 2.44 8.02 6.25
C SER A 497 2.97 7.63 7.64
N ARG A 498 3.38 8.62 8.45
CA ARG A 498 3.85 8.47 9.83
C ARG A 498 2.80 8.94 10.85
N SER A 499 1.54 9.06 10.43
CA SER A 499 0.44 9.52 11.28
C SER A 499 0.66 10.92 11.86
N ARG A 500 1.39 11.77 11.13
CA ARG A 500 1.62 13.19 11.47
C ARG A 500 0.90 14.08 10.46
N THR A 501 0.52 15.27 10.88
CA THR A 501 -0.18 16.24 10.02
C THR A 501 0.63 17.52 9.93
N VAL A 502 0.75 18.08 8.73
CA VAL A 502 1.31 19.41 8.51
C VAL A 502 0.28 20.33 7.88
N SER A 503 0.29 21.60 8.27
CA SER A 503 -0.56 22.60 7.64
C SER A 503 0.11 23.11 6.36
N VAL A 504 -0.32 22.56 5.22
CA VAL A 504 0.22 22.95 3.90
C VAL A 504 0.06 24.45 3.64
N ASN A 505 -1.05 25.06 4.09
CA ASN A 505 -1.29 26.49 3.91
C ASN A 505 -0.40 27.37 4.79
N GLU A 506 -0.15 26.98 6.04
CA GLU A 506 0.80 27.69 6.91
C GLU A 506 2.23 27.59 6.37
N LEU A 507 2.64 26.42 5.89
CA LEU A 507 3.93 26.25 5.22
C LEU A 507 4.01 27.10 3.95
N ARG A 508 3.01 27.05 3.06
CA ARG A 508 2.99 27.90 1.86
C ARG A 508 3.11 29.39 2.22
N GLN A 509 2.39 29.85 3.24
CA GLN A 509 2.51 31.21 3.74
C GLN A 509 3.94 31.53 4.24
N GLN A 510 4.56 30.62 5.01
CA GLN A 510 5.93 30.79 5.52
C GLN A 510 6.97 30.93 4.39
N TYR A 511 6.73 30.31 3.23
CA TYR A 511 7.63 30.34 2.07
C TYR A 511 7.20 31.33 0.96
N ASP A 512 6.28 32.26 1.27
CA ASP A 512 5.76 33.27 0.34
C ASP A 512 5.12 32.67 -0.93
N LEU A 513 4.47 31.51 -0.78
CA LEU A 513 3.76 30.79 -1.82
C LEU A 513 2.25 31.05 -1.74
N PRO A 514 1.51 30.98 -2.86
CA PRO A 514 0.06 31.08 -2.86
C PRO A 514 -0.56 29.97 -1.98
N PRO A 515 -1.57 30.29 -1.14
CA PRO A 515 -2.29 29.27 -0.40
C PRO A 515 -2.99 28.31 -1.36
N MET A 516 -3.20 27.07 -0.92
CA MET A 516 -3.99 26.09 -1.65
C MET A 516 -5.44 26.57 -1.74
N GLU A 517 -5.85 27.00 -2.93
CA GLU A 517 -7.17 27.57 -3.17
C GLU A 517 -8.25 26.50 -3.12
N ALA A 518 -9.30 26.77 -2.33
CA ALA A 518 -10.50 25.95 -2.30
C ALA A 518 -11.33 26.17 -3.57
N VAL A 519 -11.81 25.09 -4.16
CA VAL A 519 -12.50 25.04 -5.46
C VAL A 519 -13.94 24.61 -5.23
N ASP A 520 -14.87 25.41 -5.74
CA ASP A 520 -16.28 25.03 -5.86
C ASP A 520 -16.46 24.10 -7.05
N LEU A 521 -17.08 22.95 -6.82
CA LEU A 521 -17.36 21.99 -7.88
C LEU A 521 -18.64 22.36 -8.64
N PRO A 522 -18.64 22.29 -9.99
CA PRO A 522 -19.87 22.32 -10.78
C PRO A 522 -20.87 21.27 -10.30
N ALA A 523 -22.17 21.54 -10.44
CA ALA A 523 -23.23 20.65 -9.95
C ALA A 523 -23.21 19.25 -10.59
N ASP A 524 -22.69 19.13 -11.82
CA ASP A 524 -22.53 17.89 -12.59
C ASP A 524 -21.16 17.23 -12.41
N ALA A 525 -20.27 17.81 -11.61
CA ALA A 525 -18.94 17.27 -11.39
C ALA A 525 -18.99 15.93 -10.64
N ASN A 526 -18.28 14.93 -11.17
CA ASN A 526 -18.15 13.63 -10.55
C ASN A 526 -16.93 13.59 -9.60
N VAL A 527 -17.22 13.65 -8.30
CA VAL A 527 -16.20 13.61 -7.22
C VAL A 527 -15.32 12.35 -7.31
N ASN A 528 -15.80 11.24 -7.84
CA ASN A 528 -15.02 10.01 -7.96
C ASN A 528 -13.88 10.10 -8.99
N LEU A 529 -13.91 11.11 -9.87
CA LEU A 529 -12.87 11.32 -10.88
C LEU A 529 -11.75 12.25 -10.39
N LEU A 530 -11.87 12.85 -9.21
CA LEU A 530 -10.85 13.76 -8.70
C LEU A 530 -9.64 12.99 -8.14
N SER A 531 -8.43 13.50 -8.35
CA SER A 531 -7.25 12.99 -7.64
C SER A 531 -7.35 13.27 -6.14
N LEU A 532 -6.57 12.57 -5.31
CA LEU A 532 -6.55 12.89 -3.87
C LEU A 532 -6.04 14.33 -3.60
N MET A 533 -5.16 14.86 -4.45
CA MET A 533 -4.73 16.27 -4.38
C MET A 533 -5.88 17.24 -4.72
N GLN A 534 -6.68 16.92 -5.73
CA GLN A 534 -7.85 17.72 -6.11
C GLN A 534 -8.95 17.68 -5.05
N LEU A 535 -9.20 16.50 -4.44
CA LEU A 535 -10.20 16.36 -3.38
C LEU A 535 -9.93 17.27 -2.19
N ARG A 536 -8.65 17.42 -1.81
CA ARG A 536 -8.23 18.32 -0.73
C ARG A 536 -8.55 19.78 -0.96
N ARG A 537 -8.72 20.17 -2.22
CA ARG A 537 -9.07 21.52 -2.62
C ARG A 537 -10.57 21.73 -2.70
N VAL A 538 -11.40 20.69 -2.61
CA VAL A 538 -12.84 20.86 -2.74
C VAL A 538 -13.39 21.68 -1.57
N ASN A 539 -14.14 22.73 -1.87
CA ASN A 539 -14.85 23.50 -0.85
C ASN A 539 -15.99 22.68 -0.25
N LEU A 540 -15.76 22.10 0.92
CA LEU A 540 -16.70 21.21 1.60
C LEU A 540 -18.08 21.84 1.87
N LYS A 541 -18.12 23.17 2.04
CA LYS A 541 -19.34 23.91 2.41
C LYS A 541 -20.27 24.17 1.23
N SER A 542 -19.73 24.24 0.01
CA SER A 542 -20.53 24.49 -1.21
C SER A 542 -21.09 23.22 -1.85
N LEU A 543 -20.63 22.05 -1.43
CA LEU A 543 -21.08 20.78 -1.99
C LEU A 543 -22.55 20.49 -1.72
N SER A 544 -23.25 19.99 -2.73
CA SER A 544 -24.54 19.33 -2.54
C SER A 544 -24.37 18.01 -1.77
N ASP A 545 -25.44 17.53 -1.12
CA ASP A 545 -25.38 16.24 -0.41
C ASP A 545 -25.06 15.06 -1.34
N GLU A 546 -25.53 15.10 -2.59
CA GLU A 546 -25.24 14.08 -3.60
C GLU A 546 -23.76 14.05 -4.01
N GLN A 547 -23.07 15.19 -3.94
CA GLN A 547 -21.61 15.25 -4.12
C GLN A 547 -20.85 14.91 -2.84
N PHE A 548 -21.39 15.27 -1.68
CA PHE A 548 -20.75 15.03 -0.39
C PHE A 548 -20.71 13.54 -0.02
N LYS A 549 -21.77 12.77 -0.34
CA LYS A 549 -21.83 11.31 -0.10
C LYS A 549 -20.63 10.54 -0.69
N PRO A 550 -20.31 10.65 -2.00
CA PRO A 550 -19.13 9.98 -2.57
C PRO A 550 -17.82 10.56 -2.03
N LEU A 551 -17.74 11.88 -1.75
CA LEU A 551 -16.56 12.47 -1.09
C LEU A 551 -16.28 11.79 0.25
N LEU A 552 -17.30 11.68 1.11
CA LEU A 552 -17.19 11.08 2.44
C LEU A 552 -16.63 9.65 2.37
N ARG A 553 -17.16 8.82 1.45
CA ARG A 553 -16.69 7.45 1.24
C ARG A 553 -15.24 7.40 0.77
N ARG A 554 -14.84 8.28 -0.15
CA ARG A 554 -13.45 8.37 -0.61
C ARG A 554 -12.50 8.84 0.48
N VAL A 555 -12.94 9.73 1.35
CA VAL A 555 -12.16 10.20 2.49
C VAL A 555 -11.97 9.09 3.53
N LEU A 556 -13.03 8.35 3.87
CA LEU A 556 -12.96 7.20 4.78
C LEU A 556 -12.06 6.08 4.23
N LEU A 557 -12.04 5.90 2.90
CA LEU A 557 -11.15 4.96 2.22
C LEU A 557 -9.69 5.44 2.23
N SER A 558 -9.44 6.67 1.76
CA SER A 558 -8.07 7.17 1.54
C SER A 558 -7.32 7.54 2.82
N ARG A 559 -8.02 7.80 3.93
CA ARG A 559 -7.43 7.97 5.27
C ARG A 559 -6.32 9.03 5.38
N HIS A 560 -6.27 10.00 4.48
CA HIS A 560 -5.36 11.13 4.60
C HIS A 560 -5.76 11.99 5.80
N ASN A 561 -4.91 12.05 6.84
CA ASN A 561 -5.32 12.44 8.19
C ASN A 561 -5.97 13.83 8.27
N LEU A 562 -5.34 14.86 7.70
CA LEU A 562 -5.82 16.24 7.80
C LEU A 562 -7.15 16.43 7.04
N HIS A 563 -7.17 16.01 5.77
CA HIS A 563 -8.36 16.11 4.92
C HIS A 563 -9.53 15.28 5.43
N ALA A 564 -9.24 14.09 5.98
CA ALA A 564 -10.24 13.27 6.63
C ALA A 564 -10.80 13.96 7.86
N TYR A 565 -9.95 14.48 8.74
CA TYR A 565 -10.41 15.21 9.91
C TYR A 565 -11.31 16.40 9.53
N GLU A 566 -10.93 17.22 8.55
CA GLU A 566 -11.73 18.37 8.08
C GLU A 566 -13.09 17.95 7.50
N THR A 567 -13.10 16.93 6.62
CA THR A 567 -14.32 16.46 5.97
C THR A 567 -15.27 15.78 6.95
N LEU A 568 -14.76 14.93 7.83
CA LEU A 568 -15.56 14.23 8.83
C LEU A 568 -16.12 15.21 9.87
N ARG A 569 -15.36 16.24 10.24
CA ARG A 569 -15.84 17.31 11.11
C ARG A 569 -16.98 18.09 10.46
N GLU A 570 -16.83 18.49 9.19
CA GLU A 570 -17.92 19.14 8.43
C GLU A 570 -19.18 18.27 8.38
N TYR A 571 -19.01 16.97 8.12
CA TYR A 571 -20.10 16.01 8.08
C TYR A 571 -20.88 15.93 9.39
N ILE A 572 -20.17 15.81 10.51
CA ILE A 572 -20.77 15.63 11.84
C ILE A 572 -21.33 16.94 12.39
N GLU A 573 -20.62 18.06 12.24
CA GLU A 573 -21.00 19.33 12.86
C GLU A 573 -22.02 20.12 12.02
N ASN A 574 -21.92 20.07 10.69
CA ASN A 574 -22.67 20.97 9.82
C ASN A 574 -23.67 20.26 8.89
N ARG A 575 -23.60 18.92 8.75
CA ARG A 575 -24.51 18.12 7.91
C ARG A 575 -25.28 17.06 8.69
N GLY A 576 -25.83 17.45 9.84
CA GLY A 576 -26.53 16.56 10.76
C GLY A 576 -27.68 15.76 10.12
N HIS A 577 -28.42 16.34 9.18
CA HIS A 577 -29.50 15.64 8.45
C HIS A 577 -28.96 14.47 7.63
N LEU A 578 -27.86 14.68 6.89
CA LEU A 578 -27.21 13.62 6.11
C LEU A 578 -26.61 12.55 7.03
N ALA A 579 -26.11 12.97 8.19
CA ALA A 579 -25.59 12.06 9.20
C ALA A 579 -26.69 11.13 9.76
N GLU A 580 -27.90 11.64 9.95
CA GLU A 580 -29.06 10.83 10.36
C GLU A 580 -29.51 9.84 9.27
N GLU A 581 -29.45 10.24 7.99
CA GLU A 581 -29.77 9.36 6.86
C GLU A 581 -28.75 8.22 6.66
N MET A 582 -27.51 8.41 7.11
CA MET A 582 -26.38 7.50 6.90
C MET A 582 -25.76 7.06 8.23
N PRO A 583 -26.48 6.28 9.07
CA PRO A 583 -26.05 5.97 10.43
C PRO A 583 -24.75 5.17 10.50
N GLN A 584 -24.48 4.32 9.49
CA GLN A 584 -23.25 3.53 9.43
C GLN A 584 -22.03 4.42 9.12
N GLU A 585 -22.10 5.24 8.07
CA GLU A 585 -21.01 6.17 7.75
C GLU A 585 -20.80 7.21 8.86
N ARG A 586 -21.86 7.60 9.58
CA ARG A 586 -21.76 8.46 10.78
C ARG A 586 -20.98 7.82 11.92
N GLU A 587 -21.23 6.54 12.19
CA GLU A 587 -20.44 5.80 13.20
C GLU A 587 -18.98 5.69 12.77
N GLN A 588 -18.71 5.29 11.52
CA GLN A 588 -17.37 5.23 10.95
C GLN A 588 -16.66 6.58 10.98
N ALA A 589 -17.37 7.68 10.73
CA ALA A 589 -16.82 9.03 10.77
C ALA A 589 -16.36 9.41 12.18
N LEU A 590 -17.16 9.13 13.22
CA LEU A 590 -16.79 9.40 14.60
C LEU A 590 -15.61 8.53 15.04
N GLU A 591 -15.59 7.25 14.66
CA GLU A 591 -14.46 6.36 14.94
C GLU A 591 -13.18 6.86 14.30
N ALA A 592 -13.24 7.24 13.02
CA ALA A 592 -12.11 7.81 12.30
C ALA A 592 -11.64 9.14 12.92
N LEU A 593 -12.54 10.02 13.38
CA LEU A 593 -12.18 11.24 14.09
C LEU A 593 -11.42 10.95 15.39
N VAL A 594 -11.87 9.97 16.18
CA VAL A 594 -11.16 9.52 17.39
C VAL A 594 -9.77 9.02 17.03
N ASP A 595 -9.67 8.12 16.05
CA ASP A 595 -8.40 7.52 15.66
C ASP A 595 -7.41 8.54 15.08
N ILE A 596 -7.87 9.45 14.23
CA ILE A 596 -7.02 10.54 13.70
C ILE A 596 -6.54 11.41 14.86
N CYS A 597 -7.41 11.79 15.79
CA CYS A 597 -7.00 12.62 16.94
C CYS A 597 -5.98 11.90 17.83
N ARG A 598 -6.16 10.60 18.10
CA ARG A 598 -5.17 9.79 18.86
C ARG A 598 -3.83 9.74 18.14
N LYS A 599 -3.85 9.34 16.86
CA LYS A 599 -2.65 9.21 16.00
C LYS A 599 -1.87 10.52 15.87
N THR A 600 -2.59 11.64 15.80
CA THR A 600 -2.01 12.99 15.67
C THR A 600 -1.74 13.69 17.01
N LEU A 601 -1.76 12.96 18.13
CA LEU A 601 -1.46 13.43 19.49
C LEU A 601 -2.40 14.53 20.03
N ARG A 602 -3.68 14.47 19.67
CA ARG A 602 -4.76 15.38 20.09
C ARG A 602 -5.75 14.66 21.01
N ARG A 603 -5.26 14.15 22.13
CA ARG A 603 -6.03 13.30 23.06
C ARG A 603 -7.32 13.95 23.59
N ASP A 604 -7.28 15.20 24.01
CA ASP A 604 -8.47 15.90 24.53
C ASP A 604 -9.58 15.99 23.49
N GLU A 605 -9.19 16.16 22.22
CA GLU A 605 -10.11 16.19 21.10
C GLU A 605 -10.66 14.79 20.79
N ALA A 606 -9.82 13.75 20.86
CA ALA A 606 -10.28 12.36 20.75
C ALA A 606 -11.36 12.04 21.80
N LEU A 607 -11.16 12.46 23.06
CA LEU A 607 -12.15 12.28 24.13
C LEU A 607 -13.46 13.03 23.85
N LYS A 608 -13.42 14.23 23.25
CA LYS A 608 -14.63 14.95 22.82
C LYS A 608 -15.42 14.17 21.77
N TRP A 609 -14.74 13.61 20.77
CA TRP A 609 -15.39 12.78 19.75
C TRP A 609 -15.95 11.48 20.31
N VAL A 610 -15.26 10.86 21.27
CA VAL A 610 -15.79 9.71 22.02
C VAL A 610 -17.07 10.08 22.77
N GLN A 611 -17.11 11.21 23.47
CA GLN A 611 -18.31 11.68 24.15
C GLN A 611 -19.48 11.94 23.19
N HIS A 612 -19.18 12.45 21.98
CA HIS A 612 -20.17 12.58 20.92
C HIS A 612 -20.71 11.20 20.50
N GLY A 613 -19.84 10.22 20.24
CA GLY A 613 -20.25 8.85 19.97
C GLY A 613 -21.12 8.23 21.07
N GLN A 614 -20.79 8.46 22.34
CA GLN A 614 -21.59 8.00 23.48
C GLN A 614 -22.97 8.66 23.56
N SER A 615 -23.08 9.96 23.24
CA SER A 615 -24.37 10.65 23.27
C SER A 615 -25.30 10.07 22.20
N MET A 616 -24.75 9.71 21.04
CA MET A 616 -25.46 9.14 19.90
C MET A 616 -25.77 7.67 20.07
N ALA A 617 -24.92 6.91 20.76
CA ALA A 617 -25.19 5.52 21.09
C ALA A 617 -26.53 5.35 21.82
N LYS A 618 -26.92 6.33 22.65
CA LYS A 618 -28.19 6.31 23.40
C LYS A 618 -29.44 6.29 22.50
N THR A 619 -29.34 6.79 21.27
CA THR A 619 -30.44 6.85 20.30
C THR A 619 -30.34 5.78 19.21
N SER A 620 -29.34 4.88 19.30
CA SER A 620 -29.14 3.80 18.33
C SER A 620 -30.13 2.64 18.49
N ALA A 621 -30.20 1.73 17.51
CA ALA A 621 -31.09 0.56 17.57
C ALA A 621 -30.73 -0.43 18.71
N LYS A 622 -29.45 -0.50 19.10
CA LYS A 622 -28.96 -1.31 20.23
C LYS A 622 -28.22 -0.41 21.25
N PRO A 623 -28.93 0.45 22.01
CA PRO A 623 -28.29 1.52 22.79
C PRO A 623 -27.22 1.05 23.77
N PHE A 624 -27.45 -0.09 24.42
CA PHE A 624 -26.51 -0.63 25.40
C PHE A 624 -25.21 -1.13 24.75
N ASN A 625 -25.31 -1.91 23.66
CA ASN A 625 -24.14 -2.46 22.97
C ASN A 625 -23.29 -1.35 22.34
N SER A 626 -23.94 -0.37 21.70
CA SER A 626 -23.26 0.80 21.14
C SER A 626 -22.58 1.62 22.23
N LEU A 627 -23.24 1.84 23.38
CA LEU A 627 -22.66 2.59 24.49
C LEU A 627 -21.43 1.88 25.07
N VAL A 628 -21.50 0.56 25.22
CA VAL A 628 -20.37 -0.28 25.61
C VAL A 628 -19.20 -0.10 24.64
N ALA A 629 -19.45 -0.17 23.33
CA ALA A 629 -18.43 -0.02 22.31
C ALA A 629 -17.70 1.33 22.44
N TRP A 630 -18.44 2.42 22.64
CA TRP A 630 -17.87 3.76 22.84
C TRP A 630 -17.15 3.92 24.18
N LYS A 631 -17.62 3.26 25.25
CA LYS A 631 -16.89 3.23 26.53
C LYS A 631 -15.58 2.46 26.43
N MET A 632 -15.53 1.37 25.66
CA MET A 632 -14.28 0.65 25.38
C MET A 632 -13.30 1.55 24.62
N LYS A 633 -13.77 2.34 23.65
CA LYS A 633 -12.94 3.34 22.96
C LYS A 633 -12.44 4.43 23.91
N GLU A 634 -13.30 4.92 24.81
CA GLU A 634 -12.88 5.86 25.86
C GLU A 634 -11.76 5.25 26.72
N LEU A 635 -11.93 3.98 27.13
CA LEU A 635 -10.93 3.27 27.94
C LEU A 635 -9.60 3.19 27.20
N ILE A 636 -9.59 2.83 25.91
CA ILE A 636 -8.39 2.78 25.09
C ILE A 636 -7.70 4.15 25.02
N VAL A 637 -8.44 5.24 24.78
CA VAL A 637 -7.88 6.61 24.74
C VAL A 637 -7.31 7.02 26.10
N ARG A 638 -7.98 6.66 27.20
CA ARG A 638 -7.51 7.00 28.55
C ARG A 638 -6.31 6.16 28.98
N MET A 639 -6.24 4.90 28.55
CA MET A 639 -5.12 3.99 28.84
C MET A 639 -3.79 4.43 28.26
N GLU A 640 -3.79 5.31 27.25
CA GLU A 640 -2.57 5.95 26.75
C GLU A 640 -1.85 6.68 27.89
N ASP A 641 -2.58 7.27 28.83
CA ASP A 641 -2.02 7.93 30.00
C ASP A 641 -2.48 7.28 31.30
N LYS A 642 -1.58 6.49 31.89
CA LYS A 642 -1.83 5.76 33.14
C LYS A 642 -2.16 6.67 34.33
N GLU A 643 -1.77 7.94 34.26
CA GLU A 643 -2.01 8.94 35.30
C GLU A 643 -3.36 9.65 35.14
N ASP A 644 -4.17 9.30 34.12
CA ASP A 644 -5.49 9.90 33.94
C ASP A 644 -6.40 9.62 35.15
N PRO A 645 -6.87 10.66 35.86
CA PRO A 645 -7.65 10.49 37.07
C PRO A 645 -9.00 9.77 36.84
N GLU A 646 -9.53 9.80 35.61
CA GLU A 646 -10.80 9.16 35.27
C GLU A 646 -10.63 7.74 34.71
N LEU A 647 -9.41 7.28 34.42
CA LEU A 647 -9.15 5.96 33.85
C LEU A 647 -9.64 4.84 34.77
N LYS A 648 -9.21 4.85 36.04
CA LYS A 648 -9.63 3.84 37.02
C LYS A 648 -11.13 3.86 37.26
N LYS A 649 -11.72 5.06 37.35
CA LYS A 649 -13.15 5.24 37.55
C LYS A 649 -13.98 4.68 36.39
N LEU A 650 -13.54 4.92 35.15
CA LEU A 650 -14.16 4.34 33.96
C LEU A 650 -14.04 2.80 33.95
N PHE A 651 -12.86 2.28 34.25
CA PHE A 651 -12.61 0.83 34.33
C PHE A 651 -13.53 0.15 35.35
N ASP A 652 -13.61 0.69 36.57
CA ASP A 652 -14.44 0.18 37.64
C ASP A 652 -15.94 0.26 37.30
N ASP A 653 -16.39 1.35 36.67
CA ASP A 653 -17.76 1.52 36.18
C ASP A 653 -18.12 0.44 35.15
N MET A 654 -17.25 0.25 34.14
CA MET A 654 -17.48 -0.77 33.11
C MET A 654 -17.47 -2.18 33.70
N TRP A 655 -16.55 -2.49 34.62
CA TRP A 655 -16.48 -3.80 35.26
C TRP A 655 -17.73 -4.13 36.06
N ASN A 656 -18.21 -3.18 36.86
CA ASN A 656 -19.32 -3.40 37.79
C ASN A 656 -20.70 -3.27 37.12
N ASN A 657 -20.87 -2.33 36.19
CA ASN A 657 -22.18 -2.01 35.63
C ASN A 657 -22.44 -2.64 34.25
N MET A 658 -21.39 -2.91 33.46
CA MET A 658 -21.49 -3.48 32.12
C MET A 658 -21.05 -4.95 32.08
N GLY A 659 -19.97 -5.29 32.77
CA GLY A 659 -19.42 -6.65 32.84
C GLY A 659 -20.42 -7.75 33.25
N PRO A 660 -21.34 -7.55 34.22
CA PRO A 660 -22.33 -8.57 34.57
C PRO A 660 -23.35 -8.85 33.46
N LYS A 661 -23.61 -7.86 32.60
CA LYS A 661 -24.60 -7.97 31.51
C LYS A 661 -23.99 -8.57 30.24
N LEU A 662 -22.68 -8.45 30.08
CA LEU A 662 -21.94 -8.96 28.92
C LEU A 662 -20.62 -9.60 29.39
N PRO A 663 -20.61 -10.92 29.67
CA PRO A 663 -19.43 -11.62 30.18
C PRO A 663 -18.19 -11.48 29.30
N ALA A 664 -18.35 -11.40 27.97
CA ALA A 664 -17.24 -11.19 27.03
C ALA A 664 -16.44 -9.89 27.29
N ILE A 665 -17.07 -8.86 27.84
CA ILE A 665 -16.39 -7.62 28.21
C ILE A 665 -15.43 -7.84 29.37
N ARG A 666 -15.74 -8.76 30.30
CA ARG A 666 -14.86 -8.98 31.46
C ARG A 666 -13.50 -9.51 31.05
N ASP A 667 -13.44 -10.37 30.04
CA ASP A 667 -12.16 -10.89 29.55
C ASP A 667 -11.36 -9.77 28.85
N ALA A 668 -12.04 -8.94 28.03
CA ALA A 668 -11.41 -7.77 27.41
C ALA A 668 -10.91 -6.75 28.45
N LEU A 669 -11.73 -6.43 29.46
CA LEU A 669 -11.33 -5.56 30.57
C LEU A 669 -10.19 -6.17 31.38
N ARG A 670 -10.16 -7.50 31.60
CA ARG A 670 -9.06 -8.13 32.33
C ARG A 670 -7.74 -7.99 31.56
N GLN A 671 -7.76 -8.17 30.24
CA GLN A 671 -6.60 -7.98 29.37
C GLN A 671 -6.13 -6.50 29.35
N LEU A 672 -7.07 -5.58 29.10
CA LEU A 672 -6.77 -4.14 29.04
C LEU A 672 -6.34 -3.59 30.41
N GLY A 673 -7.00 -4.02 31.48
CA GLY A 673 -6.66 -3.67 32.86
C GLY A 673 -5.25 -4.13 33.21
N ALA A 674 -4.89 -5.38 32.90
CA ALA A 674 -3.52 -5.87 33.11
C ALA A 674 -2.47 -5.02 32.37
N ALA A 675 -2.74 -4.62 31.12
CA ALA A 675 -1.85 -3.75 30.35
C ALA A 675 -1.71 -2.33 30.95
N ALA A 676 -2.80 -1.81 31.54
CA ALA A 676 -2.82 -0.53 32.23
C ALA A 676 -2.27 -0.58 33.67
N GLY A 677 -2.08 -1.78 34.26
CA GLY A 677 -1.76 -1.95 35.68
C GLY A 677 -2.96 -1.78 36.61
N LEU A 678 -4.18 -2.00 36.10
CA LEU A 678 -5.43 -1.94 36.84
C LEU A 678 -5.92 -3.34 37.22
N GLU A 679 -6.28 -3.54 38.48
CA GLU A 679 -6.87 -4.79 38.94
C GLU A 679 -8.41 -4.74 38.92
N PRO A 680 -9.08 -5.86 38.58
CA PRO A 680 -10.53 -5.94 38.66
C PRO A 680 -11.07 -5.67 40.07
N PRO A 681 -12.13 -4.85 40.22
CA PRO A 681 -12.84 -4.68 41.48
C PRO A 681 -13.24 -6.02 42.10
N GLY A 682 -12.84 -6.25 43.36
CA GLY A 682 -13.21 -7.44 44.14
C GLY A 682 -12.27 -8.66 44.00
N ALA A 683 -11.15 -8.56 43.27
CA ALA A 683 -10.16 -9.64 43.14
C ALA A 683 -9.46 -10.04 44.47
N GLY A 684 -9.68 -9.29 45.56
CA GLY A 684 -9.16 -9.58 46.90
C GLY A 684 -9.90 -10.66 47.70
N VAL A 685 -10.94 -11.31 47.16
CA VAL A 685 -11.62 -12.44 47.82
C VAL A 685 -11.38 -13.71 47.01
N VAL A 686 -10.44 -14.52 47.48
CA VAL A 686 -10.16 -15.86 46.96
C VAL A 686 -11.40 -16.74 47.14
N ILE A 687 -12.03 -17.13 46.05
CA ILE A 687 -12.72 -18.43 45.97
C ILE A 687 -12.00 -19.20 44.87
N ALA A 688 -11.38 -20.30 45.26
CA ALA A 688 -10.63 -21.16 44.36
C ALA A 688 -11.57 -21.77 43.32
N GLU A 689 -11.38 -21.41 42.06
CA GLU A 689 -11.80 -22.25 40.95
C GLU A 689 -10.63 -22.46 39.98
N THR A 690 -10.42 -23.75 39.73
CA THR A 690 -9.49 -24.45 38.85
C THR A 690 -8.87 -23.65 37.70
N THR A 691 -7.55 -23.60 37.74
CA THR A 691 -6.63 -23.27 36.64
C THR A 691 -6.90 -24.11 35.38
N VAL A 692 -7.16 -23.43 34.26
CA VAL A 692 -6.93 -23.94 32.90
C VAL A 692 -6.12 -22.88 32.14
N GLY A 693 -5.08 -23.34 31.45
CA GLY A 693 -3.89 -22.60 31.06
C GLY A 693 -4.10 -21.25 30.38
N ALA A 694 -3.35 -20.25 30.85
CA ALA A 694 -3.20 -18.95 30.24
C ALA A 694 -2.06 -19.01 29.21
N THR A 695 -2.39 -19.02 27.93
CA THR A 695 -1.48 -18.69 26.84
C THR A 695 -1.70 -17.22 26.48
N GLY A 696 -0.66 -16.40 26.62
CA GLY A 696 -0.71 -14.97 26.34
C GLY A 696 -0.90 -14.69 24.85
N ALA A 697 -1.94 -13.92 24.52
CA ALA A 697 -2.16 -13.37 23.19
C ALA A 697 -2.00 -11.85 23.30
N GLY A 698 -1.04 -11.31 22.55
CA GLY A 698 -0.74 -9.88 22.46
C GLY A 698 -1.84 -9.10 21.75
N LEU A 699 -1.99 -7.84 22.13
CA LEU A 699 -2.86 -6.86 21.50
C LEU A 699 -2.24 -6.41 20.18
N ALA A 700 -2.81 -6.84 19.07
CA ALA A 700 -2.67 -6.21 17.75
C ALA A 700 -4.09 -5.90 17.23
N LEU A 701 -4.39 -4.62 17.02
CA LEU A 701 -5.62 -4.15 16.37
C LEU A 701 -5.28 -3.84 14.92
N GLU A 702 -5.27 -4.87 14.08
CA GLU A 702 -5.39 -4.75 12.62
C GLU A 702 -6.58 -5.59 12.13
N PRO A 703 -7.26 -5.20 11.05
CA PRO A 703 -8.43 -5.91 10.57
C PRO A 703 -7.99 -7.18 9.83
N ALA A 704 -8.16 -8.35 10.45
CA ALA A 704 -7.87 -9.62 9.80
C ALA A 704 -9.02 -10.06 8.87
N GLY A 705 -8.66 -10.29 7.60
CA GLY A 705 -9.44 -11.03 6.62
C GLY A 705 -9.63 -12.52 6.98
N ALA A 706 -10.46 -13.20 6.18
CA ALA A 706 -11.07 -14.49 6.48
C ALA A 706 -10.11 -15.69 6.57
N GLY A 707 -10.39 -16.60 7.52
CA GLY A 707 -9.70 -17.88 7.74
C GLY A 707 -10.03 -18.48 9.13
N ASP A 708 -10.06 -19.80 9.26
CA ASP A 708 -10.96 -20.57 10.14
C ASP A 708 -10.46 -20.86 11.59
N SER A 709 -11.42 -20.96 12.50
CA SER A 709 -11.42 -21.54 13.87
C SER A 709 -10.20 -21.45 14.83
N SER A 710 -9.80 -20.23 15.22
CA SER A 710 -9.11 -19.99 16.51
C SER A 710 -9.82 -18.87 17.28
N LYS A 711 -10.04 -19.03 18.60
CA LYS A 711 -10.82 -18.14 19.48
C LYS A 711 -10.53 -16.65 19.23
N LYS A 712 -11.39 -15.99 18.45
CA LYS A 712 -11.28 -14.56 18.09
C LYS A 712 -11.59 -13.69 19.30
N LEU A 713 -10.76 -12.66 19.51
CA LEU A 713 -11.03 -11.54 20.42
C LEU A 713 -12.35 -10.88 20.00
N TRP A 714 -13.24 -10.64 20.95
CA TRP A 714 -14.53 -9.98 20.66
C TRP A 714 -14.29 -8.54 20.21
N LEU A 715 -14.72 -8.22 18.99
CA LEU A 715 -14.78 -6.85 18.46
C LEU A 715 -16.23 -6.34 18.57
N PRO A 716 -16.48 -5.12 19.07
CA PRO A 716 -17.83 -4.57 19.12
C PRO A 716 -18.43 -4.47 17.70
N GLY A 717 -19.60 -5.07 17.48
CA GLY A 717 -20.30 -5.06 16.18
C GLY A 717 -20.55 -6.45 15.56
N GLN A 718 -20.00 -7.52 16.13
CA GLN A 718 -20.38 -8.88 15.77
C GLN A 718 -21.60 -9.33 16.58
N ASP A 719 -22.78 -9.26 15.94
CA ASP A 719 -23.92 -10.17 16.17
C ASP A 719 -24.27 -10.82 14.83
#